data_AF-A0A2V7VT21-F1
#
_entry.id   AF-A0A2V7VT21-F1
#
_cell.length_a   1.000
_cell.length_b   1.000
_cell.length_c   1.000
_cell.angle_alpha   90.00
_cell.angle_beta   90.00
_cell.angle_gamma   90.00
#
_symmetry.space_group_name_H-M   'P 1'
#
loop_
_entity.id
_entity.type
_entity.pdbx_description
1 polymer ?
#
loop_
_entity_poly.entity_id
_entity_poly.type
_entity_poly.pdbx_seq_one_letter_code
_entity_poly.pdbx_strand_id
1 'polypeptide(L)'
;MRRPRQSRSLPLLWSGARPRAPGRFGGRGRPPLHSEKRGSTMRIARVFVALCTLVLALHASAVCRAAGPEADVPRPSSVPPEKLGEYETQLLKWLQTGSYAKWCGDKAIRDTGPWINDIYYGTHKAARVYYSPAVMRWLTSGRKGVIEDGAMIIKEGIRPPAARYETNPPPPVTDWTIMIRDSKGSADGWFWAELFDEMVPDNHQYPFAYPNAGFGLYCTRCHGSAEKELTFSSINNIKGFPGEFLTFRVDDSWRDGDKETAHHHDPAMQLAPPAPVVAPNPEFLQTFRAIAPVLANQVQRIPNETWDAIPASPHKPDMFLTSNQCESCHAAANGVFGPTMFLPTANGGINVSEFTEWRWSPMGLAGRDPIFYAQLDSELTYADSLTDEAKRKELRKEILNTCFRCHGVMGKRQLDIDHPGENFVLDFILATGSMPGAKYGALSRDGISCASCHHIRRDEIPPGFKGTPLEYFLEHSITGLFQTGPADELFGPFKDNEITTVPMDHSLGIKPKFNDYVKSSRMCGHCHTINLPVVDSPKPGMHSIEQATYLEWLNSAYQNEFGKPGPKAKTCQDCHMPGHFESATEKVNADPIQTRIAIVQDDTYPAAEHRATLEDVRVRFRESGFGRHELLGMNAFLLMMFNEFNDILGVRKSDYMTGRSDALDRAIQNLVRQARNDSATVKTDMSIDAAKNLTANVTVTNMTGHRFPSGVGFRRLFIELLVVENQDERERVVWSSGRTNGVGVIVDAEGRPLPTEFMQDNSYQPHHEVITSDDQVQIYEELTRDADGNLTTSFIRRDEEVKDNRLLPLGWTEQGPDSSLNGEFLHATFPKGNAANDPDYKNGKGSDIVTYKVALPADVNPKNVSVRATLYYQIIPPYYLNQRFTGGKGDATKRLFYLTSNLNLRGTPLDGWKIRIAGAVAGTAP
;
A
#
# COMPACT_ATOMS: atom_id res chain seq x y z
N MET A 1 7.79 -49.94 -40.77
CA MET A 1 7.21 -51.25 -41.13
C MET A 1 6.34 -51.76 -39.98
N ARG A 2 5.07 -52.05 -40.30
CA ARG A 2 4.10 -53.00 -39.68
C ARG A 2 4.05 -53.23 -38.14
N ARG A 3 2.96 -52.70 -37.54
CA ARG A 3 2.06 -53.34 -36.52
C ARG A 3 1.51 -54.71 -37.02
N PRO A 4 0.92 -55.63 -36.21
CA PRO A 4 -0.50 -55.56 -35.72
C PRO A 4 -0.78 -56.35 -34.39
N ARG A 5 -1.95 -56.40 -33.71
CA ARG A 5 -3.39 -56.60 -34.06
C ARG A 5 -4.31 -56.17 -32.86
N GLN A 6 -5.40 -55.41 -33.05
CA GLN A 6 -6.85 -55.76 -33.32
C GLN A 6 -7.66 -56.11 -32.06
N SER A 7 -8.96 -55.79 -31.88
CA SER A 7 -10.12 -55.54 -32.79
C SER A 7 -11.26 -54.79 -32.02
N ARG A 8 -11.89 -53.71 -32.54
CA ARG A 8 -13.11 -53.58 -33.42
C ARG A 8 -14.47 -53.72 -32.67
N SER A 9 -15.58 -53.03 -32.99
CA SER A 9 -15.97 -52.15 -34.11
C SER A 9 -17.37 -51.48 -33.94
N LEU A 10 -17.46 -50.26 -34.50
CA LEU A 10 -18.56 -49.43 -35.09
C LEU A 10 -19.41 -50.14 -36.20
N PRO A 11 -20.30 -49.50 -37.04
CA PRO A 11 -20.58 -48.06 -37.37
C PRO A 11 -22.10 -47.65 -37.52
N LEU A 12 -22.58 -46.39 -37.60
CA LEU A 12 -22.36 -45.16 -38.45
C LEU A 12 -23.01 -45.29 -39.88
N LEU A 13 -23.90 -44.41 -40.40
CA LEU A 13 -23.64 -43.09 -41.05
C LEU A 13 -24.89 -42.40 -41.69
N TRP A 14 -24.89 -41.03 -41.68
CA TRP A 14 -25.24 -39.98 -42.69
C TRP A 14 -26.56 -40.00 -43.53
N SER A 15 -27.15 -38.92 -44.09
CA SER A 15 -26.88 -37.46 -44.33
C SER A 15 -28.17 -36.81 -44.91
N GLY A 16 -28.52 -35.53 -44.63
CA GLY A 16 -28.50 -34.43 -45.64
C GLY A 16 -29.82 -34.06 -46.38
N ALA A 17 -30.15 -32.74 -46.36
CA ALA A 17 -31.00 -31.94 -47.29
C ALA A 17 -32.54 -31.75 -47.09
N ARG A 18 -32.96 -30.46 -47.07
CA ARG A 18 -34.32 -29.87 -47.30
C ARG A 18 -34.70 -29.96 -48.82
N PRO A 19 -35.95 -29.73 -49.33
CA PRO A 19 -36.96 -28.73 -48.89
C PRO A 19 -38.49 -29.00 -49.17
N ARG A 20 -39.31 -28.01 -48.74
CA ARG A 20 -40.65 -27.57 -49.24
C ARG A 20 -41.93 -28.41 -48.99
N ALA A 21 -42.97 -27.66 -48.58
CA ALA A 21 -44.37 -28.00 -48.28
C ALA A 21 -45.24 -28.23 -49.57
N PRO A 22 -46.60 -28.22 -49.56
CA PRO A 22 -47.63 -28.33 -48.50
C PRO A 22 -48.78 -29.34 -48.85
N GLY A 23 -49.71 -29.64 -47.92
CA GLY A 23 -50.85 -30.52 -48.25
C GLY A 23 -51.94 -30.70 -47.18
N ARG A 24 -52.89 -29.75 -47.21
CA ARG A 24 -54.22 -29.61 -46.60
C ARG A 24 -55.19 -30.83 -46.49
N PHE A 25 -56.15 -30.69 -45.56
CA PHE A 25 -57.51 -31.29 -45.42
C PHE A 25 -57.64 -32.77 -45.02
N GLY A 26 -58.56 -33.23 -44.15
CA GLY A 26 -59.66 -32.62 -43.39
C GLY A 26 -60.60 -33.72 -42.83
N GLY A 27 -61.54 -33.34 -41.95
CA GLY A 27 -62.77 -34.11 -41.61
C GLY A 27 -62.67 -35.00 -40.35
N ARG A 28 -63.25 -34.61 -39.20
CA ARG A 28 -64.67 -34.63 -38.76
C ARG A 28 -64.95 -35.80 -37.79
N GLY A 29 -65.36 -35.45 -36.57
CA GLY A 29 -65.91 -36.37 -35.58
C GLY A 29 -66.23 -35.67 -34.25
N ARG A 30 -67.48 -35.22 -34.09
CA ARG A 30 -68.21 -34.95 -32.83
C ARG A 30 -69.41 -35.94 -32.82
N PRO A 31 -70.18 -36.19 -31.73
CA PRO A 31 -70.36 -35.50 -30.43
C PRO A 31 -70.40 -36.54 -29.24
N PRO A 32 -70.95 -36.33 -28.00
CA PRO A 32 -71.79 -35.22 -27.54
C PRO A 32 -71.54 -34.61 -26.14
N LEU A 33 -72.34 -33.55 -25.97
CA LEU A 33 -72.53 -32.60 -24.88
C LEU A 33 -72.97 -33.22 -23.55
N HIS A 34 -72.45 -32.68 -22.45
CA HIS A 34 -73.25 -32.38 -21.27
C HIS A 34 -72.93 -30.96 -20.79
N SER A 35 -73.98 -30.16 -20.63
CA SER A 35 -73.96 -28.81 -20.05
C SER A 35 -74.03 -28.90 -18.53
N GLU A 36 -73.26 -28.09 -17.81
CA GLU A 36 -73.77 -27.49 -16.57
C GLU A 36 -73.01 -26.21 -16.19
N LYS A 37 -73.80 -25.26 -15.69
CA LYS A 37 -73.46 -23.87 -15.38
C LYS A 37 -72.56 -23.76 -14.14
N ARG A 38 -71.45 -23.03 -14.22
CA ARG A 38 -70.81 -22.36 -13.05
C ARG A 38 -69.83 -21.27 -13.49
N GLY A 39 -70.38 -20.18 -14.01
CA GLY A 39 -69.65 -18.94 -14.30
C GLY A 39 -70.20 -17.80 -13.46
N SER A 40 -69.65 -17.58 -12.25
CA SER A 40 -69.76 -16.28 -11.54
C SER A 40 -68.89 -16.20 -10.29
N THR A 41 -68.67 -17.31 -9.57
CA THR A 41 -67.96 -17.28 -8.28
C THR A 41 -66.43 -17.12 -8.39
N MET A 42 -65.80 -17.56 -9.49
CA MET A 42 -64.34 -17.51 -9.64
C MET A 42 -63.78 -16.14 -10.08
N ARG A 43 -64.60 -15.30 -10.74
CA ARG A 43 -64.23 -13.91 -11.06
C ARG A 43 -64.38 -13.00 -9.84
N ILE A 44 -65.42 -13.23 -9.02
CA ILE A 44 -65.63 -12.48 -7.77
C ILE A 44 -64.53 -12.79 -6.77
N ALA A 45 -64.09 -14.04 -6.62
CA ALA A 45 -62.98 -14.40 -5.72
C ALA A 45 -61.63 -13.78 -6.14
N ARG A 46 -61.32 -13.72 -7.45
CA ARG A 46 -60.11 -13.04 -7.94
C ARG A 46 -60.17 -11.51 -7.80
N VAL A 47 -61.35 -10.93 -7.98
CA VAL A 47 -61.59 -9.49 -7.74
C VAL A 47 -61.58 -9.18 -6.25
N PHE A 48 -62.09 -10.05 -5.37
CA PHE A 48 -62.04 -9.89 -3.91
C PHE A 48 -60.63 -10.05 -3.36
N VAL A 49 -59.85 -11.02 -3.85
CA VAL A 49 -58.43 -11.15 -3.46
C VAL A 49 -57.63 -9.94 -3.93
N ALA A 50 -57.88 -9.44 -5.15
CA ALA A 50 -57.26 -8.22 -5.67
C ALA A 50 -57.73 -6.94 -4.95
N LEU A 51 -59.01 -6.85 -4.55
CA LEU A 51 -59.52 -5.74 -3.74
C LEU A 51 -58.99 -5.81 -2.31
N CYS A 52 -58.91 -6.99 -1.71
CA CYS A 52 -58.36 -7.16 -0.36
C CYS A 52 -56.87 -6.85 -0.32
N THR A 53 -56.07 -7.27 -1.32
CA THR A 53 -54.66 -6.85 -1.42
C THR A 53 -54.52 -5.35 -1.71
N LEU A 54 -55.42 -4.75 -2.50
CA LEU A 54 -55.45 -3.30 -2.72
C LEU A 54 -55.84 -2.53 -1.44
N VAL A 55 -56.82 -3.02 -0.67
CA VAL A 55 -57.30 -2.42 0.58
C VAL A 55 -56.30 -2.60 1.73
N LEU A 56 -55.60 -3.74 1.79
CA LEU A 56 -54.47 -3.96 2.72
C LEU A 56 -53.27 -3.09 2.33
N ALA A 57 -52.96 -2.93 1.05
CA ALA A 57 -51.93 -1.99 0.59
C ALA A 57 -52.31 -0.53 0.88
N LEU A 58 -53.60 -0.17 0.75
CA LEU A 58 -54.14 1.15 1.09
C LEU A 58 -54.11 1.42 2.60
N HIS A 59 -54.42 0.43 3.46
CA HIS A 59 -54.32 0.56 4.93
C HIS A 59 -52.87 0.56 5.43
N ALA A 60 -51.99 -0.27 4.87
CA ALA A 60 -50.55 -0.25 5.14
C ALA A 60 -49.93 1.12 4.78
N SER A 61 -50.38 1.72 3.66
CA SER A 61 -49.97 3.07 3.27
C SER A 61 -50.43 4.16 4.24
N ALA A 62 -51.53 3.96 4.98
CA ALA A 62 -52.07 4.97 5.89
C ALA A 62 -51.24 5.16 7.16
N VAL A 63 -50.64 4.09 7.69
CA VAL A 63 -49.76 4.12 8.89
C VAL A 63 -48.47 4.89 8.60
N CYS A 64 -47.92 4.73 7.39
CA CYS A 64 -46.69 5.40 6.96
C CYS A 64 -46.91 6.78 6.31
N ARG A 65 -48.12 7.09 5.84
CA ARG A 65 -48.46 8.42 5.27
C ARG A 65 -48.49 9.55 6.29
N ALA A 66 -48.59 9.23 7.59
CA ALA A 66 -48.52 10.18 8.70
C ALA A 66 -47.12 10.27 9.34
N ALA A 67 -46.10 9.66 8.72
CA ALA A 67 -44.72 9.74 9.19
C ALA A 67 -44.27 11.21 9.27
N GLY A 68 -43.52 11.55 10.32
CA GLY A 68 -43.01 12.92 10.55
C GLY A 68 -42.19 13.47 9.37
N PRO A 69 -41.83 14.77 9.39
CA PRO A 69 -41.05 15.39 8.31
C PRO A 69 -39.68 14.69 8.13
N GLU A 70 -39.04 14.92 6.97
CA GLU A 70 -37.62 14.58 6.78
C GLU A 70 -36.76 15.23 7.87
N ALA A 71 -35.55 14.70 8.07
CA ALA A 71 -34.62 15.25 9.04
C ALA A 71 -34.21 16.67 8.63
N ASP A 72 -34.27 17.59 9.59
CA ASP A 72 -33.78 18.97 9.43
C ASP A 72 -32.29 19.03 9.78
N VAL A 73 -31.48 18.27 9.03
CA VAL A 73 -30.00 18.27 9.14
C VAL A 73 -29.41 18.72 7.81
N PRO A 74 -28.31 19.51 7.82
CA PRO A 74 -27.64 19.92 6.59
C PRO A 74 -27.20 18.75 5.73
N ARG A 75 -27.06 19.02 4.42
CA ARG A 75 -26.46 18.08 3.47
C ARG A 75 -25.00 17.85 3.82
N PRO A 76 -24.54 16.60 3.99
CA PRO A 76 -23.13 16.36 4.28
C PRO A 76 -22.19 17.00 3.24
N SER A 77 -22.53 16.96 1.94
CA SER A 77 -21.73 17.60 0.88
C SER A 77 -21.71 19.13 0.93
N SER A 78 -22.63 19.75 1.69
CA SER A 78 -22.64 21.21 1.92
C SER A 78 -21.84 21.64 3.15
N VAL A 79 -21.39 20.67 3.96
CA VAL A 79 -20.57 20.93 5.14
C VAL A 79 -19.11 21.00 4.70
N PRO A 80 -18.41 22.11 5.00
CA PRO A 80 -16.96 22.19 4.74
C PRO A 80 -16.23 21.07 5.48
N PRO A 81 -15.19 20.43 4.89
CA PRO A 81 -14.51 19.30 5.53
C PRO A 81 -13.98 19.62 6.93
N GLU A 82 -13.48 20.83 7.15
CA GLU A 82 -13.00 21.29 8.47
C GLU A 82 -14.08 21.39 9.56
N LYS A 83 -15.36 21.26 9.20
CA LYS A 83 -16.51 21.27 10.12
C LYS A 83 -17.15 19.88 10.27
N LEU A 84 -16.50 18.82 9.80
CA LEU A 84 -17.05 17.46 9.89
C LEU A 84 -17.36 17.06 11.34
N GLY A 85 -16.45 17.31 12.29
CA GLY A 85 -16.70 17.02 13.71
C GLY A 85 -17.85 17.83 14.34
N GLU A 86 -18.08 19.07 13.89
CA GLU A 86 -19.26 19.86 14.30
C GLU A 86 -20.55 19.22 13.76
N TYR A 87 -20.51 18.73 12.52
CA TYR A 87 -21.63 18.04 11.88
C TYR A 87 -21.95 16.71 12.57
N GLU A 88 -20.93 15.89 12.88
CA GLU A 88 -21.09 14.66 13.67
C GLU A 88 -21.75 14.95 15.01
N THR A 89 -21.31 16.00 15.71
CA THR A 89 -21.89 16.43 16.98
C THR A 89 -23.35 16.87 16.83
N GLN A 90 -23.68 17.63 15.79
CA GLN A 90 -25.04 18.06 15.50
C GLN A 90 -25.96 16.88 15.20
N LEU A 91 -25.47 15.94 14.38
CA LEU A 91 -26.18 14.74 13.97
C LEU A 91 -26.44 13.79 15.15
N LEU A 92 -25.44 13.56 16.00
CA LEU A 92 -25.60 12.77 17.23
C LEU A 92 -26.64 13.40 18.16
N LYS A 93 -26.59 14.72 18.39
CA LYS A 93 -27.60 15.42 19.20
C LYS A 93 -29.00 15.26 18.64
N TRP A 94 -29.15 15.30 17.32
CA TRP A 94 -30.43 15.08 16.66
C TRP A 94 -30.93 13.63 16.86
N LEU A 95 -30.06 12.63 16.71
CA LEU A 95 -30.38 11.22 16.97
C LEU A 95 -30.84 11.01 18.43
N GLN A 96 -30.14 11.60 19.40
CA GLN A 96 -30.49 11.53 20.83
C GLN A 96 -31.88 12.09 21.15
N THR A 97 -32.47 12.95 20.31
CA THR A 97 -33.86 13.40 20.51
C THR A 97 -34.90 12.31 20.28
N GLY A 98 -34.54 11.22 19.59
CA GLY A 98 -35.47 10.16 19.18
C GLY A 98 -36.53 10.60 18.17
N SER A 99 -36.39 11.78 17.55
CA SER A 99 -37.40 12.34 16.63
C SER A 99 -37.69 11.43 15.44
N TYR A 100 -36.70 10.67 14.99
CA TYR A 100 -36.81 9.69 13.90
C TYR A 100 -37.76 8.53 14.21
N ALA A 101 -38.07 8.27 15.49
CA ALA A 101 -38.99 7.19 15.88
C ALA A 101 -40.44 7.43 15.40
N LYS A 102 -40.75 8.65 14.94
CA LYS A 102 -42.02 9.00 14.26
C LYS A 102 -42.05 8.57 12.79
N TRP A 103 -40.93 8.14 12.24
CA TRP A 103 -40.85 7.57 10.89
C TRP A 103 -41.32 6.11 10.88
N CYS A 104 -41.40 5.53 9.68
CA CYS A 104 -41.72 4.11 9.55
C CYS A 104 -40.55 3.26 10.04
N GLY A 105 -40.81 2.44 11.05
CA GLY A 105 -39.84 1.52 11.63
C GLY A 105 -40.14 0.06 11.31
N ASP A 106 -39.15 -0.78 11.56
CA ASP A 106 -39.29 -2.24 11.52
C ASP A 106 -40.40 -2.75 12.46
N LYS A 107 -41.00 -3.89 12.11
CA LYS A 107 -42.04 -4.59 12.89
C LYS A 107 -41.53 -5.04 14.26
N ALA A 108 -40.27 -5.41 14.35
CA ALA A 108 -39.60 -5.95 15.53
C ALA A 108 -38.09 -5.67 15.46
N ILE A 109 -37.38 -5.97 16.55
CA ILE A 109 -35.91 -6.05 16.55
C ILE A 109 -35.52 -7.31 15.78
N ARG A 110 -34.49 -7.20 14.93
CA ARG A 110 -34.06 -8.26 14.02
C ARG A 110 -32.58 -8.58 14.24
N ASP A 111 -32.26 -9.86 14.27
CA ASP A 111 -30.87 -10.29 14.14
C ASP A 111 -30.38 -10.06 12.71
N THR A 112 -29.08 -9.82 12.54
CA THR A 112 -28.42 -9.70 11.23
C THR A 112 -27.59 -10.93 10.88
N GLY A 113 -27.72 -11.99 11.68
CA GLY A 113 -27.12 -13.30 11.48
C GLY A 113 -27.46 -14.24 12.64
N PRO A 114 -26.98 -15.49 12.61
CA PRO A 114 -27.33 -16.47 13.62
C PRO A 114 -26.61 -16.25 14.96
N TRP A 115 -27.21 -16.73 16.05
CA TRP A 115 -26.60 -16.88 17.37
C TRP A 115 -26.44 -18.36 17.69
N ILE A 116 -25.21 -18.82 17.88
CA ILE A 116 -24.89 -20.23 18.09
C ILE A 116 -23.78 -20.34 19.16
N ASN A 117 -24.04 -21.09 20.23
CA ASN A 117 -23.07 -21.36 21.31
C ASN A 117 -22.36 -20.10 21.84
N ASP A 118 -23.13 -19.09 22.26
CA ASP A 118 -22.67 -17.78 22.78
C ASP A 118 -21.91 -16.90 21.76
N ILE A 119 -21.86 -17.31 20.49
CA ILE A 119 -21.24 -16.58 19.39
C ILE A 119 -22.33 -16.01 18.49
N TYR A 120 -22.25 -14.71 18.23
CA TYR A 120 -23.13 -14.03 17.29
C TYR A 120 -22.45 -13.82 15.93
N TYR A 121 -23.04 -14.41 14.89
CA TYR A 121 -22.57 -14.39 13.51
C TYR A 121 -23.31 -13.31 12.69
N GLY A 122 -23.65 -12.18 13.30
CA GLY A 122 -24.28 -11.05 12.63
C GLY A 122 -23.28 -10.14 11.93
N THR A 123 -23.64 -9.61 10.75
CA THR A 123 -22.85 -8.56 10.10
C THR A 123 -22.81 -7.27 10.94
N HIS A 124 -23.86 -7.02 11.73
CA HIS A 124 -23.97 -5.94 12.71
C HIS A 124 -24.63 -6.46 14.00
N LYS A 125 -24.68 -5.61 15.04
CA LYS A 125 -25.57 -5.81 16.20
C LYS A 125 -27.02 -6.12 15.77
N ALA A 126 -27.82 -6.70 16.67
CA ALA A 126 -29.26 -6.79 16.42
C ALA A 126 -29.83 -5.37 16.24
N ALA A 127 -30.87 -5.23 15.43
CA ALA A 127 -31.24 -3.92 14.91
C ALA A 127 -32.74 -3.69 14.82
N ARG A 128 -33.13 -2.44 15.05
CA ARG A 128 -34.40 -1.88 14.59
C ARG A 128 -34.08 -0.72 13.64
N VAL A 129 -34.61 -0.79 12.42
CA VAL A 129 -34.35 0.21 11.37
C VAL A 129 -35.54 1.12 11.17
N TYR A 130 -35.28 2.41 10.95
CA TYR A 130 -36.26 3.44 10.62
C TYR A 130 -35.93 4.08 9.26
N TYR A 131 -36.98 4.41 8.54
CA TYR A 131 -36.93 4.85 7.15
C TYR A 131 -37.60 6.21 7.01
N SER A 132 -36.84 7.22 6.54
CA SER A 132 -37.42 8.54 6.31
C SER A 132 -38.54 8.51 5.25
N PRO A 133 -39.44 9.52 5.22
CA PRO A 133 -40.55 9.52 4.27
C PRO A 133 -40.14 9.33 2.80
N ALA A 134 -39.00 9.88 2.38
CA ALA A 134 -38.42 9.70 1.04
C ALA A 134 -38.01 8.25 0.76
N VAL A 135 -37.35 7.58 1.71
CA VAL A 135 -37.03 6.16 1.58
C VAL A 135 -38.31 5.33 1.46
N MET A 136 -39.34 5.66 2.24
CA MET A 136 -40.62 4.98 2.17
C MET A 136 -41.35 5.18 0.84
N ARG A 137 -41.27 6.38 0.24
CA ARG A 137 -41.80 6.62 -1.13
C ARG A 137 -41.11 5.70 -2.13
N TRP A 138 -39.79 5.56 -2.05
CA TRP A 138 -39.03 4.67 -2.94
C TRP A 138 -39.31 3.19 -2.71
N LEU A 139 -39.38 2.74 -1.45
CA LEU A 139 -39.70 1.35 -1.13
C LEU A 139 -41.10 0.96 -1.63
N THR A 140 -42.09 1.83 -1.41
CA THR A 140 -43.49 1.57 -1.81
C THR A 140 -43.75 1.75 -3.31
N SER A 141 -42.85 2.42 -4.05
CA SER A 141 -42.87 2.44 -5.52
C SER A 141 -42.32 1.16 -6.15
N GLY A 142 -41.91 0.19 -5.32
CA GLY A 142 -41.29 -1.06 -5.75
C GLY A 142 -39.80 -0.91 -6.03
N ARG A 143 -39.08 -0.06 -5.27
CA ARG A 143 -37.64 0.19 -5.42
C ARG A 143 -37.30 0.61 -6.86
N LYS A 144 -38.09 1.53 -7.41
CA LYS A 144 -37.94 2.08 -8.76
C LYS A 144 -37.44 3.52 -8.71
N GLY A 145 -36.52 3.85 -9.62
CA GLY A 145 -35.83 5.14 -9.61
C GLY A 145 -34.77 5.21 -8.52
N VAL A 146 -34.31 6.43 -8.26
CA VAL A 146 -33.29 6.72 -7.25
C VAL A 146 -33.93 7.15 -5.94
N ILE A 147 -33.22 6.95 -4.83
CA ILE A 147 -33.62 7.54 -3.56
C ILE A 147 -33.32 9.05 -3.61
N GLU A 148 -34.28 9.86 -3.17
CA GLU A 148 -34.12 11.31 -3.14
C GLU A 148 -32.99 11.69 -2.19
N ASP A 149 -32.17 12.66 -2.58
CA ASP A 149 -31.19 13.25 -1.68
C ASP A 149 -31.90 13.63 -0.37
N GLY A 150 -31.34 13.21 0.77
CA GLY A 150 -31.69 13.68 2.13
C GLY A 150 -32.55 12.70 2.87
N ALA A 151 -33.04 11.72 2.10
CA ALA A 151 -33.50 10.47 2.62
C ALA A 151 -32.45 9.86 3.56
N MET A 152 -32.93 9.32 4.68
CA MET A 152 -32.08 8.74 5.71
C MET A 152 -32.61 7.39 6.13
N ILE A 153 -31.69 6.45 6.36
CA ILE A 153 -31.97 5.16 6.98
C ILE A 153 -31.18 5.11 8.28
N ILE A 154 -31.87 4.85 9.39
CA ILE A 154 -31.29 4.84 10.73
C ILE A 154 -31.44 3.44 11.30
N LYS A 155 -30.34 2.87 11.76
CA LYS A 155 -30.28 1.59 12.45
C LYS A 155 -29.92 1.83 13.92
N GLU A 156 -30.81 1.46 14.82
CA GLU A 156 -30.49 1.41 16.26
C GLU A 156 -29.67 0.15 16.54
N GLY A 157 -28.47 0.31 17.13
CA GLY A 157 -27.61 -0.79 17.54
C GLY A 157 -28.10 -1.38 18.87
N ILE A 158 -28.59 -2.61 18.83
CA ILE A 158 -29.19 -3.28 20.00
C ILE A 158 -28.44 -4.59 20.27
N ARG A 159 -28.20 -4.87 21.54
CA ARG A 159 -27.44 -6.06 21.95
C ARG A 159 -28.11 -7.36 21.47
N PRO A 160 -27.42 -8.25 20.75
CA PRO A 160 -27.99 -9.50 20.26
C PRO A 160 -28.14 -10.58 21.35
N PRO A 161 -28.94 -11.64 21.13
CA PRO A 161 -29.85 -11.79 20.00
C PRO A 161 -31.18 -11.05 20.21
N ALA A 162 -31.92 -10.80 19.13
CA ALA A 162 -33.23 -10.14 19.16
C ALA A 162 -34.24 -10.83 20.10
N ALA A 163 -34.12 -12.17 20.26
CA ALA A 163 -34.94 -12.99 21.15
C ALA A 163 -34.97 -12.51 22.62
N ARG A 164 -33.95 -11.76 23.08
CA ARG A 164 -33.92 -11.13 24.42
C ARG A 164 -35.10 -10.19 24.67
N TYR A 165 -35.62 -9.59 23.60
CA TYR A 165 -36.57 -8.47 23.66
C TYR A 165 -37.97 -8.83 23.15
N GLU A 166 -38.26 -10.11 22.95
CA GLU A 166 -39.62 -10.56 22.60
C GLU A 166 -40.61 -10.30 23.74
N THR A 167 -40.13 -10.38 24.98
CA THR A 167 -40.94 -10.21 26.20
C THR A 167 -40.46 -9.07 27.10
N ASN A 168 -39.28 -8.51 26.83
CA ASN A 168 -38.68 -7.41 27.60
C ASN A 168 -38.44 -6.18 26.70
N PRO A 169 -38.62 -4.95 27.20
CA PRO A 169 -38.26 -3.76 26.45
C PRO A 169 -36.73 -3.70 26.23
N PRO A 170 -36.25 -3.21 25.06
CA PRO A 170 -34.84 -2.93 24.86
C PRO A 170 -34.37 -1.78 25.76
N PRO A 171 -33.06 -1.70 26.09
CA PRO A 171 -32.49 -0.54 26.77
C PRO A 171 -32.64 0.74 25.92
N PRO A 172 -32.43 1.93 26.52
CA PRO A 172 -32.26 3.16 25.75
C PRO A 172 -31.19 2.99 24.68
N VAL A 173 -31.43 3.59 23.51
CA VAL A 173 -30.50 3.53 22.38
C VAL A 173 -29.36 4.52 22.62
N THR A 174 -28.13 4.03 22.51
CA THR A 174 -26.90 4.80 22.69
C THR A 174 -25.95 4.65 21.51
N ASP A 175 -26.36 3.96 20.45
CA ASP A 175 -25.55 3.55 19.30
C ASP A 175 -26.44 3.52 18.05
N TRP A 176 -25.99 4.23 17.01
CA TRP A 176 -26.68 4.37 15.74
C TRP A 176 -25.71 4.14 14.58
N THR A 177 -26.11 3.29 13.63
CA THR A 177 -25.51 3.28 12.29
C THR A 177 -26.49 3.91 11.32
N ILE A 178 -26.06 4.93 10.56
CA ILE A 178 -26.93 5.66 9.64
C ILE A 178 -26.32 5.78 8.25
N MET A 179 -27.19 6.01 7.28
CA MET A 179 -26.81 6.44 5.93
C MET A 179 -27.72 7.57 5.46
N ILE A 180 -27.13 8.63 4.92
CA ILE A 180 -27.80 9.83 4.41
C ILE A 180 -27.55 9.94 2.91
N ARG A 181 -28.63 9.99 2.10
CA ARG A 181 -28.50 10.11 0.65
C ARG A 181 -27.99 11.51 0.30
N ASP A 182 -26.84 11.58 -0.35
CA ASP A 182 -26.28 12.82 -0.88
C ASP A 182 -25.47 12.52 -2.14
N SER A 183 -26.15 12.58 -3.29
CA SER A 183 -25.63 12.27 -4.62
C SER A 183 -24.49 13.15 -5.10
N LYS A 184 -24.16 14.22 -4.36
CA LYS A 184 -23.08 15.15 -4.70
C LYS A 184 -21.77 14.86 -3.94
N GLY A 185 -21.79 13.97 -2.95
CA GLY A 185 -20.61 13.72 -2.12
C GLY A 185 -19.66 12.66 -2.67
N SER A 186 -20.19 11.59 -3.27
CA SER A 186 -19.43 10.43 -3.75
C SER A 186 -20.19 9.63 -4.81
N ALA A 187 -19.48 8.74 -5.51
CA ALA A 187 -20.03 7.83 -6.51
C ALA A 187 -21.14 6.92 -5.95
N ASP A 188 -20.97 6.38 -4.73
CA ASP A 188 -22.02 5.61 -4.05
C ASP A 188 -23.25 6.48 -3.69
N GLY A 189 -23.08 7.80 -3.61
CA GLY A 189 -24.11 8.75 -3.27
C GLY A 189 -24.60 8.71 -1.82
N TRP A 190 -23.83 8.13 -0.91
CA TRP A 190 -24.20 7.97 0.51
C TRP A 190 -23.11 8.53 1.43
N PHE A 191 -23.55 9.33 2.39
CA PHE A 191 -22.77 9.62 3.59
C PHE A 191 -23.07 8.55 4.64
N TRP A 192 -22.03 7.88 5.12
CA TRP A 192 -22.12 6.79 6.09
C TRP A 192 -21.68 7.29 7.46
N ALA A 193 -22.33 6.86 8.54
CA ALA A 193 -21.88 7.18 9.88
C ALA A 193 -22.23 6.11 10.92
N GLU A 194 -21.33 5.88 11.85
CA GLU A 194 -21.55 5.18 13.11
C GLU A 194 -21.36 6.18 14.25
N LEU A 195 -22.43 6.45 15.01
CA LEU A 195 -22.45 7.48 16.05
C LEU A 195 -22.96 6.86 17.34
N PHE A 196 -22.32 7.16 18.46
CA PHE A 196 -22.68 6.59 19.75
C PHE A 196 -22.46 7.62 20.87
N ASP A 197 -23.11 7.40 22.00
CA ASP A 197 -22.93 8.25 23.18
C ASP A 197 -21.45 8.27 23.61
N GLU A 198 -20.96 9.44 24.01
CA GLU A 198 -19.56 9.66 24.40
C GLU A 198 -18.52 9.49 23.27
N MET A 199 -18.94 9.36 22.01
CA MET A 199 -18.01 9.38 20.89
C MET A 199 -17.17 10.67 20.87
N VAL A 200 -15.94 10.56 20.37
CA VAL A 200 -15.09 11.73 20.07
C VAL A 200 -15.26 12.06 18.59
N PRO A 201 -15.81 13.23 18.24
CA PRO A 201 -15.92 13.66 16.84
C PRO A 201 -14.54 13.86 16.20
N ASP A 202 -14.44 13.64 14.89
CA ASP A 202 -13.21 13.90 14.15
C ASP A 202 -12.93 15.41 14.09
N ASN A 203 -11.90 15.82 14.84
CA ASN A 203 -11.40 17.20 14.87
C ASN A 203 -10.09 17.37 14.07
N HIS A 204 -9.67 16.30 13.38
CA HIS A 204 -8.43 16.20 12.61
C HIS A 204 -7.15 16.50 13.41
N GLN A 205 -7.19 16.41 14.74
CA GLN A 205 -6.03 16.60 15.62
C GLN A 205 -5.45 15.26 16.06
N TYR A 206 -4.15 15.24 16.32
CA TYR A 206 -3.49 14.07 16.90
C TYR A 206 -3.75 13.98 18.41
N PRO A 207 -3.96 12.78 18.99
CA PRO A 207 -4.11 11.50 18.31
C PRO A 207 -5.52 11.35 17.68
N PHE A 208 -5.59 10.69 16.53
CA PHE A 208 -6.83 10.43 15.78
C PHE A 208 -6.97 8.94 15.42
N ALA A 209 -8.21 8.54 15.11
CA ALA A 209 -8.57 7.19 14.66
C ALA A 209 -9.03 7.21 13.19
N TYR A 210 -9.50 6.06 12.69
CA TYR A 210 -10.24 6.02 11.43
C TYR A 210 -11.56 6.80 11.59
N PRO A 211 -12.03 7.55 10.56
CA PRO A 211 -13.26 8.33 10.67
C PRO A 211 -14.48 7.46 10.93
N ASN A 212 -15.35 7.89 11.85
CA ASN A 212 -16.62 7.23 12.13
C ASN A 212 -17.74 7.65 11.16
N ALA A 213 -17.57 8.77 10.46
CA ALA A 213 -18.49 9.27 9.46
C ALA A 213 -17.76 9.80 8.23
N GLY A 214 -18.36 9.65 7.04
CA GLY A 214 -17.77 10.13 5.80
C GLY A 214 -18.40 9.56 4.53
N PHE A 215 -17.92 10.06 3.39
CA PHE A 215 -18.19 9.52 2.07
C PHE A 215 -17.21 8.39 1.73
N GLY A 216 -17.68 7.35 1.02
CA GLY A 216 -16.84 6.22 0.62
C GLY A 216 -16.23 5.46 1.81
N LEU A 217 -16.97 5.38 2.93
CA LEU A 217 -16.53 4.76 4.17
C LEU A 217 -16.54 3.23 4.08
N TYR A 218 -15.93 2.55 5.05
CA TYR A 218 -15.82 1.08 5.12
C TYR A 218 -17.15 0.31 4.93
N CYS A 219 -18.29 0.95 5.20
CA CYS A 219 -19.63 0.38 5.03
C CYS A 219 -19.90 -0.11 3.59
N THR A 220 -19.28 0.55 2.60
CA THR A 220 -19.40 0.23 1.17
C THR A 220 -19.00 -1.21 0.84
N ARG A 221 -18.09 -1.82 1.63
CA ARG A 221 -17.63 -3.20 1.41
C ARG A 221 -18.78 -4.20 1.33
N CYS A 222 -19.77 -4.06 2.20
CA CYS A 222 -20.97 -4.91 2.20
C CYS A 222 -22.06 -4.29 1.32
N HIS A 223 -22.30 -2.98 1.47
CA HIS A 223 -23.42 -2.30 0.82
C HIS A 223 -23.31 -2.22 -0.71
N GLY A 224 -22.10 -2.26 -1.29
CA GLY A 224 -21.90 -2.39 -2.73
C GLY A 224 -22.48 -3.67 -3.33
N SER A 225 -22.74 -4.69 -2.50
CA SER A 225 -23.36 -5.95 -2.92
C SER A 225 -24.90 -5.88 -3.01
N ALA A 226 -25.54 -4.74 -2.72
CA ALA A 226 -26.98 -4.60 -2.88
C ALA A 226 -27.38 -4.51 -4.37
N GLU A 227 -28.56 -5.02 -4.72
CA GLU A 227 -29.05 -5.00 -6.10
C GLU A 227 -29.33 -3.57 -6.61
N LYS A 228 -29.65 -2.64 -5.71
CA LYS A 228 -30.03 -1.25 -6.00
C LYS A 228 -29.73 -0.31 -4.83
N GLU A 229 -29.33 0.92 -5.16
CA GLU A 229 -29.18 2.06 -4.23
C GLU A 229 -28.36 1.74 -2.95
N LEU A 230 -27.44 0.77 -3.04
CA LEU A 230 -26.57 0.35 -1.92
C LEU A 230 -27.33 0.05 -0.62
N THR A 231 -28.56 -0.48 -0.70
CA THR A 231 -29.36 -0.80 0.51
C THR A 231 -30.15 -2.10 0.39
N PHE A 232 -30.09 -2.90 1.47
CA PHE A 232 -30.81 -4.15 1.67
C PHE A 232 -32.25 -3.96 2.19
N SER A 233 -32.75 -2.72 2.22
CA SER A 233 -34.04 -2.38 2.84
C SER A 233 -35.24 -3.04 2.17
N SER A 234 -36.08 -3.74 2.93
CA SER A 234 -37.23 -4.48 2.38
C SER A 234 -38.52 -4.07 3.09
N ILE A 235 -39.62 -3.94 2.33
CA ILE A 235 -40.95 -3.70 2.90
C ILE A 235 -41.40 -4.86 3.81
N ASN A 236 -40.81 -6.04 3.67
CA ASN A 236 -41.07 -7.19 4.52
C ASN A 236 -40.74 -6.90 5.99
N ASN A 237 -39.78 -6.01 6.25
CA ASN A 237 -39.34 -5.66 7.60
C ASN A 237 -40.27 -4.65 8.30
N ILE A 238 -41.09 -3.89 7.54
CA ILE A 238 -41.66 -2.60 8.01
C ILE A 238 -43.05 -2.77 8.61
N LYS A 239 -43.29 -2.17 9.78
CA LYS A 239 -44.57 -2.26 10.48
C LYS A 239 -45.73 -1.80 9.59
N GLY A 240 -46.79 -2.62 9.52
CA GLY A 240 -47.98 -2.35 8.72
C GLY A 240 -47.94 -2.91 7.29
N PHE A 241 -46.80 -3.37 6.79
CA PHE A 241 -46.69 -4.02 5.47
C PHE A 241 -46.77 -5.55 5.55
N PRO A 242 -47.26 -6.24 4.50
CA PRO A 242 -47.26 -7.72 4.46
C PRO A 242 -45.84 -8.29 4.35
N GLY A 243 -45.68 -9.59 4.58
CA GLY A 243 -44.40 -10.31 4.51
C GLY A 243 -43.72 -10.49 5.87
N GLU A 244 -42.69 -11.33 5.92
CA GLU A 244 -41.89 -11.61 7.12
C GLU A 244 -40.42 -11.26 6.85
N PHE A 245 -39.72 -10.75 7.85
CA PHE A 245 -38.29 -10.48 7.74
C PHE A 245 -37.48 -11.80 7.77
N LEU A 246 -36.25 -11.77 7.25
CA LEU A 246 -35.34 -12.90 7.33
C LEU A 246 -35.07 -13.28 8.78
N THR A 247 -35.24 -14.55 9.12
CA THR A 247 -34.95 -15.09 10.45
C THR A 247 -33.69 -15.96 10.39
N PHE A 248 -32.90 -15.91 11.46
CA PHE A 248 -31.68 -16.69 11.60
C PHE A 248 -31.82 -17.66 12.76
N ARG A 249 -31.00 -18.70 12.76
CA ARG A 249 -30.94 -19.64 13.88
C ARG A 249 -30.44 -18.90 15.12
N VAL A 250 -31.21 -18.98 16.20
CA VAL A 250 -30.83 -18.53 17.55
C VAL A 250 -31.03 -19.71 18.48
N ASP A 251 -29.96 -20.23 19.07
CA ASP A 251 -30.08 -21.23 20.14
C ASP A 251 -30.23 -20.58 21.52
N ASP A 252 -30.39 -21.38 22.58
CA ASP A 252 -30.68 -20.89 23.94
C ASP A 252 -29.42 -20.55 24.76
N SER A 253 -28.21 -20.60 24.18
CA SER A 253 -26.95 -20.37 24.91
C SER A 253 -26.89 -19.00 25.62
N TRP A 254 -27.48 -17.97 25.01
CA TRP A 254 -27.57 -16.62 25.58
C TRP A 254 -28.34 -16.50 26.90
N ARG A 255 -29.09 -17.55 27.30
CA ARG A 255 -29.90 -17.56 28.52
C ARG A 255 -29.08 -17.83 29.78
N ASP A 256 -27.91 -18.47 29.66
CA ASP A 256 -27.09 -18.92 30.79
C ASP A 256 -26.10 -17.85 31.29
N GLY A 257 -26.20 -16.60 30.83
CA GLY A 257 -25.49 -15.44 31.36
C GLY A 257 -25.15 -14.35 30.35
N ASP A 258 -24.40 -13.34 30.80
CA ASP A 258 -23.96 -12.18 30.00
C ASP A 258 -22.77 -12.44 29.07
N LYS A 259 -22.40 -13.71 28.83
CA LYS A 259 -21.23 -14.09 28.04
C LYS A 259 -21.52 -13.95 26.55
N GLU A 260 -21.50 -12.73 26.05
CA GLU A 260 -21.37 -12.49 24.62
C GLU A 260 -19.88 -12.50 24.28
N THR A 261 -19.41 -13.52 23.55
CA THR A 261 -18.12 -13.40 22.86
C THR A 261 -18.32 -12.48 21.67
N ALA A 262 -18.20 -11.18 21.92
CA ALA A 262 -18.37 -10.15 20.91
C ALA A 262 -17.24 -10.26 19.87
N HIS A 263 -17.64 -10.49 18.60
CA HIS A 263 -16.77 -10.31 17.44
C HIS A 263 -17.11 -9.02 16.67
N HIS A 264 -17.99 -8.19 17.22
CA HIS A 264 -18.19 -6.84 16.73
C HIS A 264 -16.98 -6.00 17.10
N HIS A 265 -16.48 -5.25 16.13
CA HIS A 265 -15.51 -4.20 16.40
C HIS A 265 -16.12 -3.26 17.43
N ASP A 266 -15.53 -3.26 18.63
CA ASP A 266 -15.79 -2.18 19.59
C ASP A 266 -15.11 -0.93 19.01
N PRO A 267 -15.85 0.15 18.69
CA PRO A 267 -15.29 1.36 18.08
C PRO A 267 -14.26 2.08 18.97
N ALA A 268 -14.04 1.61 20.20
CA ALA A 268 -12.91 1.99 21.03
C ALA A 268 -11.58 1.47 20.44
N MET A 269 -11.19 1.95 19.26
CA MET A 269 -9.79 1.88 18.83
C MET A 269 -8.95 2.60 19.87
N GLN A 270 -8.03 1.87 20.49
CA GLN A 270 -7.00 2.49 21.31
C GLN A 270 -6.21 3.47 20.44
N LEU A 271 -6.42 4.76 20.69
CA LEU A 271 -5.54 5.80 20.18
C LEU A 271 -4.14 5.44 20.65
N ALA A 272 -3.20 5.35 19.70
CA ALA A 272 -1.82 5.12 20.07
C ALA A 272 -1.38 6.24 21.03
N PRO A 273 -0.76 5.90 22.18
CA PRO A 273 -0.24 6.93 23.06
C PRO A 273 0.78 7.77 22.28
N PRO A 274 0.88 9.09 22.55
CA PRO A 274 1.91 9.92 21.95
C PRO A 274 3.28 9.30 22.21
N ALA A 275 4.15 9.34 21.20
CA ALA A 275 5.50 8.81 21.35
C ALA A 275 6.22 9.51 22.51
N PRO A 276 7.07 8.80 23.28
CA PRO A 276 7.85 9.42 24.34
C PRO A 276 8.71 10.55 23.76
N VAL A 277 8.80 11.67 24.47
CA VAL A 277 9.75 12.73 24.11
C VAL A 277 11.16 12.20 24.34
N VAL A 278 11.87 11.87 23.27
CA VAL A 278 13.28 11.49 23.30
C VAL A 278 14.11 12.77 23.29
N ALA A 279 15.10 12.87 24.17
CA ALA A 279 16.07 13.96 24.12
C ALA A 279 17.03 13.77 22.93
N PRO A 280 17.49 14.85 22.29
CA PRO A 280 18.36 14.71 21.13
C PRO A 280 19.68 14.03 21.52
N ASN A 281 20.16 13.14 20.66
CA ASN A 281 21.41 12.40 20.85
C ASN A 281 22.60 13.40 20.88
N PRO A 282 23.34 13.49 22.00
CA PRO A 282 24.47 14.41 22.12
C PRO A 282 25.59 14.17 21.10
N GLU A 283 25.87 12.91 20.74
CA GLU A 283 26.88 12.57 19.74
C GLU A 283 26.43 13.03 18.34
N PHE A 284 25.13 12.95 18.06
CA PHE A 284 24.55 13.45 16.80
C PHE A 284 24.71 14.97 16.70
N LEU A 285 24.34 15.72 17.74
CA LEU A 285 24.50 17.18 17.78
C LEU A 285 25.97 17.62 17.72
N GLN A 286 26.89 16.83 18.28
CA GLN A 286 28.32 17.10 18.17
C GLN A 286 28.87 16.83 16.77
N THR A 287 28.27 15.90 16.03
CA THR A 287 28.66 15.52 14.66
C THR A 287 28.10 16.50 13.63
N PHE A 288 26.81 16.81 13.72
CA PHE A 288 26.09 17.68 12.77
C PHE A 288 25.78 19.04 13.38
N ARG A 289 26.73 19.98 13.26
CA ARG A 289 26.67 21.31 13.92
C ARG A 289 26.06 22.42 13.08
N ALA A 290 25.72 22.13 11.81
CA ALA A 290 25.25 23.15 10.87
C ALA A 290 23.89 23.75 11.24
N ILE A 291 23.06 22.98 11.96
CA ILE A 291 21.73 23.40 12.42
C ILE A 291 21.72 23.35 13.94
N ALA A 292 21.22 24.43 14.57
CA ALA A 292 21.00 24.45 16.01
C ALA A 292 19.89 23.45 16.40
N PRO A 293 19.90 22.87 17.62
CA PRO A 293 18.85 21.97 18.08
C PRO A 293 17.45 22.52 17.81
N VAL A 294 16.63 21.76 17.07
CA VAL A 294 15.27 22.12 16.70
C VAL A 294 14.32 21.64 17.80
N LEU A 295 13.43 22.51 18.27
CA LEU A 295 12.40 22.14 19.25
C LEU A 295 11.16 21.57 18.56
N ALA A 296 10.42 20.70 19.24
CA ALA A 296 9.23 20.02 18.68
C ALA A 296 8.17 21.00 18.13
N ASN A 297 8.01 22.17 18.75
CA ASN A 297 7.07 23.21 18.31
C ASN A 297 7.57 24.05 17.12
N GLN A 298 8.83 23.87 16.70
CA GLN A 298 9.42 24.52 15.52
C GLN A 298 9.37 23.60 14.29
N VAL A 299 8.92 22.35 14.44
CA VAL A 299 8.86 21.37 13.35
C VAL A 299 7.56 21.55 12.56
N GLN A 300 7.67 21.73 11.24
CA GLN A 300 6.52 21.72 10.34
C GLN A 300 5.94 20.31 10.25
N ARG A 301 4.75 20.13 10.82
CA ARG A 301 3.99 18.87 10.76
C ARG A 301 3.39 18.67 9.37
N ILE A 302 3.38 17.44 8.90
CA ILE A 302 2.59 17.07 7.71
C ILE A 302 1.13 16.90 8.16
N PRO A 303 0.14 17.40 7.41
CA PRO A 303 -1.27 17.23 7.74
C PRO A 303 -1.64 15.79 8.11
N ASN A 304 -2.50 15.61 9.11
CA ASN A 304 -2.99 14.29 9.49
C ASN A 304 -3.76 13.64 8.33
N GLU A 305 -3.62 12.33 8.17
CA GLU A 305 -4.29 11.57 7.10
C GLU A 305 -5.83 11.58 7.17
N THR A 306 -6.43 12.07 8.25
CA THR A 306 -7.87 12.36 8.30
C THR A 306 -8.27 13.41 7.26
N TRP A 307 -7.31 14.21 6.77
CA TRP A 307 -7.47 15.12 5.64
C TRP A 307 -7.29 14.47 4.27
N ASP A 308 -6.90 13.20 4.19
CA ASP A 308 -6.53 12.51 2.95
C ASP A 308 -7.64 11.59 2.45
N ALA A 309 -8.88 12.07 2.51
CA ALA A 309 -10.05 11.34 2.03
C ALA A 309 -10.58 11.98 0.75
N ILE A 310 -10.18 11.46 -0.40
CA ILE A 310 -10.72 11.80 -1.71
C ILE A 310 -11.57 10.61 -2.20
N PRO A 311 -12.90 10.65 -2.00
CA PRO A 311 -13.78 9.58 -2.43
C PRO A 311 -13.94 9.56 -3.95
N ALA A 312 -14.44 8.43 -4.47
CA ALA A 312 -14.82 8.34 -5.87
C ALA A 312 -15.85 9.44 -6.24
N SER A 313 -15.65 10.10 -7.36
CA SER A 313 -16.45 11.27 -7.77
C SER A 313 -17.89 10.91 -8.15
N PRO A 314 -18.89 11.73 -7.77
CA PRO A 314 -20.33 11.44 -7.90
C PRO A 314 -20.89 11.43 -9.34
N HIS A 315 -20.18 11.99 -10.31
CA HIS A 315 -20.72 12.19 -11.66
C HIS A 315 -19.98 11.39 -12.73
N LYS A 316 -18.65 11.48 -12.70
CA LYS A 316 -17.74 10.74 -13.56
C LYS A 316 -16.58 10.26 -12.68
N PRO A 317 -16.05 9.05 -12.89
CA PRO A 317 -14.84 8.65 -12.21
C PRO A 317 -13.72 9.66 -12.48
N ASP A 318 -13.18 10.23 -11.41
CA ASP A 318 -11.90 10.93 -11.47
C ASP A 318 -10.79 9.87 -11.66
N MET A 319 -9.67 10.26 -12.27
CA MET A 319 -8.59 9.30 -12.53
C MET A 319 -7.96 8.76 -11.24
N PHE A 320 -7.98 9.53 -10.16
CA PHE A 320 -7.38 9.11 -8.89
C PHE A 320 -8.30 9.37 -7.70
N LEU A 321 -8.29 8.39 -6.78
CA LEU A 321 -8.94 8.42 -5.47
C LEU A 321 -7.95 7.86 -4.43
N THR A 322 -8.18 8.13 -3.15
CA THR A 322 -7.27 7.72 -2.07
C THR A 322 -7.52 6.28 -1.59
N SER A 323 -6.48 5.68 -1.01
CA SER A 323 -6.43 4.27 -0.58
C SER A 323 -7.53 3.86 0.41
N ASN A 324 -8.11 4.80 1.16
CA ASN A 324 -9.23 4.55 2.06
C ASN A 324 -10.49 4.02 1.33
N GLN A 325 -10.61 4.27 0.02
CA GLN A 325 -11.68 3.68 -0.81
C GLN A 325 -11.43 2.21 -1.14
N CYS A 326 -10.17 1.76 -1.07
CA CYS A 326 -9.74 0.39 -1.32
C CYS A 326 -9.70 -0.43 -0.01
N GLU A 327 -9.26 0.18 1.10
CA GLU A 327 -9.16 -0.42 2.45
C GLU A 327 -10.45 -1.15 2.85
N SER A 328 -11.61 -0.57 2.53
CA SER A 328 -12.94 -1.13 2.82
C SER A 328 -13.07 -2.60 2.43
N CYS A 329 -12.55 -2.97 1.25
CA CYS A 329 -12.64 -4.34 0.71
C CYS A 329 -11.31 -5.10 0.77
N HIS A 330 -10.18 -4.39 0.63
CA HIS A 330 -8.83 -4.95 0.44
C HIS A 330 -7.94 -4.86 1.69
N ALA A 331 -8.53 -4.69 2.87
CA ALA A 331 -7.89 -4.89 4.17
C ALA A 331 -8.25 -6.26 4.76
N ALA A 332 -7.52 -6.72 5.76
CA ALA A 332 -7.76 -8.04 6.35
C ALA A 332 -8.99 -8.07 7.27
N ALA A 333 -9.61 -9.24 7.37
CA ALA A 333 -10.59 -9.54 8.42
C ALA A 333 -10.33 -10.93 8.99
N ASN A 334 -10.51 -11.06 10.31
CA ASN A 334 -10.37 -12.32 11.05
C ASN A 334 -11.60 -12.57 11.94
N GLY A 335 -12.79 -12.32 11.38
CA GLY A 335 -14.06 -12.44 12.10
C GLY A 335 -14.75 -13.79 11.92
N VAL A 336 -16.01 -13.82 12.35
CA VAL A 336 -16.91 -14.99 12.29
C VAL A 336 -17.21 -15.49 10.87
N PHE A 337 -16.93 -14.70 9.83
CA PHE A 337 -17.09 -15.05 8.42
C PHE A 337 -15.82 -15.64 7.79
N GLY A 338 -14.83 -15.95 8.64
CA GLY A 338 -13.56 -16.58 8.26
C GLY A 338 -12.47 -15.56 7.96
N PRO A 339 -11.20 -16.02 8.00
CA PRO A 339 -10.08 -15.18 7.68
C PRO A 339 -10.10 -14.80 6.19
N THR A 340 -9.91 -13.53 5.89
CA THR A 340 -9.66 -13.01 4.55
C THR A 340 -8.45 -12.10 4.62
N MET A 341 -7.43 -12.42 3.82
CA MET A 341 -6.12 -11.75 3.80
C MET A 341 -5.47 -11.72 5.19
N PHE A 342 -5.76 -12.76 5.98
CA PHE A 342 -5.34 -12.91 7.36
C PHE A 342 -4.87 -14.34 7.59
N LEU A 343 -3.73 -14.51 8.25
CA LEU A 343 -3.16 -15.82 8.59
C LEU A 343 -3.30 -16.03 10.10
N PRO A 344 -4.24 -16.88 10.56
CA PRO A 344 -4.40 -17.14 12.00
C PRO A 344 -3.14 -17.77 12.61
N THR A 345 -2.73 -17.28 13.79
CA THR A 345 -1.58 -17.81 14.56
C THR A 345 -1.95 -17.95 16.03
N ALA A 346 -1.09 -18.62 16.81
CA ALA A 346 -1.26 -18.70 18.26
C ALA A 346 -1.20 -17.32 18.96
N ASN A 347 -0.60 -16.31 18.31
CA ASN A 347 -0.46 -14.94 18.83
C ASN A 347 -1.52 -13.99 18.22
N GLY A 348 -2.67 -14.53 17.81
CA GLY A 348 -3.79 -13.74 17.31
C GLY A 348 -3.74 -13.41 15.82
N GLY A 349 -2.74 -13.89 15.07
CA GLY A 349 -2.72 -13.86 13.60
C GLY A 349 -1.96 -12.71 12.93
N ILE A 350 -1.76 -12.83 11.62
CA ILE A 350 -1.01 -11.90 10.77
C ILE A 350 -1.91 -11.33 9.69
N ASN A 351 -1.99 -10.00 9.64
CA ASN A 351 -2.60 -9.27 8.54
C ASN A 351 -1.60 -9.23 7.36
N VAL A 352 -1.98 -9.86 6.24
CA VAL A 352 -1.21 -9.91 4.99
C VAL A 352 -1.94 -9.19 3.85
N SER A 353 -2.95 -8.37 4.17
CA SER A 353 -3.74 -7.66 3.16
C SER A 353 -2.94 -6.63 2.40
N GLU A 354 -3.34 -6.43 1.14
CA GLU A 354 -2.70 -5.50 0.22
C GLU A 354 -2.65 -4.10 0.83
N PHE A 355 -3.74 -3.62 1.43
CA PHE A 355 -3.79 -2.30 2.04
C PHE A 355 -2.79 -2.15 3.20
N THR A 356 -2.82 -3.06 4.18
CA THR A 356 -2.01 -2.92 5.40
C THR A 356 -0.52 -3.04 5.10
N GLU A 357 -0.12 -3.93 4.19
CA GLU A 357 1.29 -4.04 3.79
C GLU A 357 1.75 -2.84 2.96
N TRP A 358 0.95 -2.41 1.97
CA TRP A 358 1.26 -1.25 1.13
C TRP A 358 1.45 0.02 1.97
N ARG A 359 0.57 0.26 2.94
CA ARG A 359 0.56 1.47 3.76
C ARG A 359 1.88 1.68 4.52
N TRP A 360 2.55 0.60 4.93
CA TRP A 360 3.84 0.65 5.61
C TRP A 360 5.03 0.36 4.70
N SER A 361 4.80 0.24 3.39
CA SER A 361 5.87 0.23 2.39
C SER A 361 6.39 1.65 2.12
N PRO A 362 7.62 1.81 1.61
CA PRO A 362 8.08 3.09 1.10
C PRO A 362 7.16 3.72 0.03
N MET A 363 6.37 2.93 -0.70
CA MET A 363 5.40 3.43 -1.67
C MET A 363 4.22 4.12 -0.99
N GLY A 364 3.62 3.50 0.02
CA GLY A 364 2.54 4.12 0.82
C GLY A 364 3.01 5.32 1.64
N LEU A 365 4.30 5.35 2.01
CA LEU A 365 4.89 6.44 2.80
C LEU A 365 5.51 7.56 1.95
N ALA A 366 5.60 7.40 0.63
CA ALA A 366 6.34 8.29 -0.28
C ALA A 366 5.85 9.75 -0.23
N GLY A 367 4.53 9.96 -0.08
CA GLY A 367 3.91 11.29 0.00
C GLY A 367 4.26 12.06 1.27
N ARG A 368 4.84 11.37 2.27
CA ARG A 368 5.12 11.87 3.62
C ARG A 368 6.58 11.66 4.02
N ASP A 369 7.44 11.21 3.11
CA ASP A 369 8.83 10.83 3.39
C ASP A 369 9.70 12.04 3.77
N PRO A 370 10.17 12.16 5.03
CA PRO A 370 10.98 13.29 5.46
C PRO A 370 12.36 13.35 4.79
N ILE A 371 12.90 12.21 4.33
CA ILE A 371 14.18 12.14 3.61
C ILE A 371 14.01 12.76 2.22
N PHE A 372 12.94 12.40 1.50
CA PHE A 372 12.61 12.99 0.20
C PHE A 372 12.40 14.50 0.29
N TYR A 373 11.56 14.97 1.23
CA TYR A 373 11.30 16.41 1.33
C TYR A 373 12.55 17.22 1.71
N ALA A 374 13.45 16.66 2.53
CA ALA A 374 14.74 17.30 2.82
C ALA A 374 15.68 17.29 1.61
N GLN A 375 15.64 16.23 0.78
CA GLN A 375 16.35 16.24 -0.50
C GLN A 375 15.85 17.37 -1.40
N LEU A 376 14.53 17.41 -1.61
CA LEU A 376 13.83 18.42 -2.41
C LEU A 376 14.16 19.84 -1.94
N ASP A 377 14.15 20.07 -0.62
CA ASP A 377 14.52 21.35 0.00
C ASP A 377 15.92 21.83 -0.43
N SER A 378 16.92 20.95 -0.50
CA SER A 378 18.26 21.37 -0.91
C SER A 378 18.35 21.63 -2.42
N GLU A 379 17.61 20.88 -3.26
CA GLU A 379 17.55 21.17 -4.69
C GLU A 379 16.89 22.54 -4.95
N LEU A 380 15.82 22.86 -4.21
CA LEU A 380 15.18 24.17 -4.25
C LEU A 380 16.10 25.26 -3.70
N THR A 381 16.89 24.97 -2.66
CA THR A 381 17.87 25.91 -2.11
C THR A 381 18.96 26.23 -3.13
N TYR A 382 19.40 25.24 -3.91
CA TYR A 382 20.31 25.47 -5.03
C TYR A 382 19.65 26.35 -6.10
N ALA A 383 18.42 26.03 -6.52
CA ALA A 383 17.69 26.87 -7.47
C ALA A 383 17.58 28.34 -6.98
N ASP A 384 17.33 28.53 -5.68
CA ASP A 384 17.25 29.85 -5.05
C ASP A 384 18.58 30.60 -5.01
N SER A 385 19.71 29.89 -5.10
CA SER A 385 21.05 30.48 -5.17
C SER A 385 21.37 31.11 -6.53
N LEU A 386 20.62 30.77 -7.58
CA LEU A 386 20.81 31.34 -8.91
C LEU A 386 20.49 32.84 -8.90
N THR A 387 21.41 33.63 -9.46
CA THR A 387 21.28 35.10 -9.52
C THR A 387 20.22 35.56 -10.52
N ASP A 388 20.05 34.83 -11.62
CA ASP A 388 19.03 35.07 -12.64
C ASP A 388 17.63 34.63 -12.14
N GLU A 389 16.74 35.60 -11.97
CA GLU A 389 15.38 35.36 -11.47
C GLU A 389 14.53 34.48 -12.39
N ALA A 390 14.67 34.62 -13.72
CA ALA A 390 13.89 33.83 -14.67
C ALA A 390 14.32 32.37 -14.61
N LYS A 391 15.64 32.11 -14.59
CA LYS A 391 16.19 30.76 -14.43
C LYS A 391 15.82 30.14 -13.08
N ARG A 392 15.90 30.91 -11.99
CA ARG A 392 15.47 30.45 -10.66
C ARG A 392 14.01 29.99 -10.65
N LYS A 393 13.11 30.81 -11.21
CA LYS A 393 11.67 30.48 -11.25
C LYS A 393 11.39 29.24 -12.11
N GLU A 394 12.01 29.15 -13.29
CA GLU A 394 11.82 28.00 -14.18
C GLU A 394 12.38 26.71 -13.55
N LEU A 395 13.59 26.75 -12.97
CA LEU A 395 14.18 25.58 -12.34
C LEU A 395 13.36 25.08 -11.14
N ARG A 396 12.86 25.98 -10.28
CA ARG A 396 11.96 25.59 -9.18
C ARG A 396 10.73 24.85 -9.70
N LYS A 397 10.14 25.38 -10.76
CA LYS A 397 8.98 24.78 -11.43
C LYS A 397 9.34 23.40 -12.00
N GLU A 398 10.45 23.26 -12.70
CA GLU A 398 10.89 21.98 -13.27
C GLU A 398 11.16 20.92 -12.20
N ILE A 399 11.86 21.29 -11.11
CA ILE A 399 12.12 20.41 -9.97
C ILE A 399 10.80 19.88 -9.40
N LEU A 400 9.88 20.77 -9.02
CA LEU A 400 8.61 20.36 -8.42
C LEU A 400 7.78 19.49 -9.38
N ASN A 401 7.62 19.93 -10.63
CA ASN A 401 6.85 19.16 -11.60
C ASN A 401 7.45 17.79 -11.90
N THR A 402 8.77 17.64 -11.82
CA THR A 402 9.46 16.37 -12.13
C THR A 402 9.43 15.43 -10.92
N CYS A 403 9.84 15.88 -9.74
CA CYS A 403 9.90 15.04 -8.53
C CYS A 403 8.52 14.49 -8.15
N PHE A 404 7.47 15.31 -8.30
CA PHE A 404 6.09 14.90 -7.96
C PHE A 404 5.44 13.98 -9.01
N ARG A 405 6.08 13.68 -10.15
CA ARG A 405 5.65 12.57 -11.04
C ARG A 405 5.75 11.21 -10.35
N CYS A 406 6.65 11.07 -9.37
CA CYS A 406 6.87 9.83 -8.62
C CYS A 406 6.40 9.95 -7.16
N HIS A 407 6.79 11.01 -6.44
CA HIS A 407 6.60 11.08 -4.97
C HIS A 407 5.23 11.59 -4.50
N GLY A 408 4.47 12.25 -5.36
CA GLY A 408 3.07 12.64 -5.10
C GLY A 408 2.23 12.48 -6.36
N VAL A 409 2.44 11.32 -7.01
CA VAL A 409 2.03 10.99 -8.38
C VAL A 409 0.56 11.30 -8.68
N MET A 410 -0.35 10.91 -7.78
CA MET A 410 -1.78 11.11 -8.00
C MET A 410 -2.15 12.60 -7.96
N GLY A 411 -1.64 13.35 -6.97
CA GLY A 411 -1.92 14.78 -6.87
C GLY A 411 -1.36 15.57 -8.04
N LYS A 412 -0.13 15.26 -8.49
CA LYS A 412 0.47 15.89 -9.68
C LYS A 412 -0.33 15.62 -10.94
N ARG A 413 -0.69 14.35 -11.18
CA ARG A 413 -1.40 13.96 -12.39
C ARG A 413 -2.84 14.44 -12.38
N GLN A 414 -3.51 14.43 -11.24
CA GLN A 414 -4.85 14.98 -11.12
C GLN A 414 -4.85 16.49 -11.37
N LEU A 415 -3.82 17.22 -10.90
CA LEU A 415 -3.63 18.63 -11.26
C LEU A 415 -3.50 18.82 -12.77
N ASP A 416 -2.67 18.01 -13.44
CA ASP A 416 -2.49 18.10 -14.90
C ASP A 416 -3.78 17.79 -15.68
N ILE A 417 -4.64 16.92 -15.15
CA ILE A 417 -5.95 16.60 -15.73
C ILE A 417 -6.94 17.75 -15.52
N ASP A 418 -7.03 18.26 -14.30
CA ASP A 418 -8.03 19.27 -13.92
C ASP A 418 -7.64 20.66 -14.44
N HIS A 419 -6.33 20.96 -14.47
CA HIS A 419 -5.75 22.26 -14.85
C HIS A 419 -4.52 22.09 -15.78
N PRO A 420 -4.71 21.73 -17.06
CA PRO A 420 -3.60 21.51 -17.98
C PRO A 420 -2.66 22.72 -18.08
N GLY A 421 -1.37 22.49 -17.83
CA GLY A 421 -0.32 23.51 -17.88
C GLY A 421 -0.08 24.26 -16.56
N GLU A 422 -0.90 24.01 -15.52
CA GLU A 422 -0.63 24.49 -14.17
C GLU A 422 0.53 23.72 -13.54
N ASN A 423 1.32 24.40 -12.71
CA ASN A 423 2.49 23.81 -12.07
C ASN A 423 2.16 23.34 -10.67
N PHE A 424 2.75 22.20 -10.29
CA PHE A 424 2.65 21.75 -8.91
C PHE A 424 3.44 22.69 -7.98
N VAL A 425 2.83 23.05 -6.85
CA VAL A 425 3.44 23.88 -5.81
C VAL A 425 3.46 23.12 -4.48
N LEU A 426 4.52 23.35 -3.69
CA LEU A 426 4.73 22.62 -2.43
C LEU A 426 3.63 22.90 -1.40
N ASP A 427 3.00 24.08 -1.45
CA ASP A 427 1.90 24.47 -0.57
C ASP A 427 0.71 23.50 -0.63
N PHE A 428 0.51 22.81 -1.77
CA PHE A 428 -0.52 21.78 -1.88
C PHE A 428 -0.32 20.66 -0.85
N ILE A 429 0.92 20.28 -0.54
CA ILE A 429 1.21 19.24 0.46
C ILE A 429 0.73 19.64 1.86
N LEU A 430 0.68 20.93 2.17
CA LEU A 430 0.22 21.45 3.47
C LEU A 430 -1.26 21.86 3.45
N ALA A 431 -1.86 21.98 2.26
CA ALA A 431 -3.26 22.36 2.10
C ALA A 431 -4.20 21.25 2.60
N THR A 432 -5.22 21.66 3.37
CA THR A 432 -6.27 20.80 3.93
C THR A 432 -7.64 21.46 3.84
N GLY A 433 -8.70 20.68 4.05
CA GLY A 433 -10.08 21.16 4.06
C GLY A 433 -10.42 21.97 2.81
N SER A 434 -10.99 23.15 3.03
CA SER A 434 -11.38 24.07 1.95
C SER A 434 -10.25 24.91 1.35
N MET A 435 -8.97 24.69 1.73
CA MET A 435 -7.84 25.43 1.16
C MET A 435 -7.64 25.12 -0.33
N PRO A 436 -7.21 26.11 -1.15
CA PRO A 436 -6.84 25.86 -2.55
C PRO A 436 -5.81 24.73 -2.67
N GLY A 437 -6.07 23.77 -3.57
CA GLY A 437 -5.18 22.64 -3.82
C GLY A 437 -5.22 21.52 -2.78
N ALA A 438 -6.09 21.58 -1.77
CA ALA A 438 -6.22 20.53 -0.75
C ALA A 438 -6.50 19.13 -1.36
N LYS A 439 -7.28 19.06 -2.46
CA LYS A 439 -7.50 17.82 -3.24
C LYS A 439 -6.18 17.21 -3.72
N TYR A 440 -5.33 18.01 -4.34
CA TYR A 440 -4.04 17.56 -4.87
C TYR A 440 -3.08 17.20 -3.74
N GLY A 441 -3.11 17.96 -2.64
CA GLY A 441 -2.40 17.66 -1.41
C GLY A 441 -2.74 16.29 -0.83
N ALA A 442 -4.04 16.01 -0.66
CA ALA A 442 -4.55 14.74 -0.16
C ALA A 442 -4.11 13.55 -1.03
N LEU A 443 -4.29 13.68 -2.36
CA LEU A 443 -3.84 12.66 -3.31
C LEU A 443 -2.32 12.46 -3.29
N SER A 444 -1.53 13.52 -3.10
CA SER A 444 -0.07 13.39 -2.99
C SER A 444 0.38 12.76 -1.68
N ARG A 445 -0.27 13.07 -0.55
CA ARG A 445 0.08 12.53 0.78
C ARG A 445 -0.27 11.05 0.95
N ASP A 446 -1.23 10.53 0.18
CA ASP A 446 -1.57 9.10 0.11
C ASP A 446 -0.47 8.27 -0.60
N GLY A 447 0.60 8.91 -1.10
CA GLY A 447 1.78 8.24 -1.64
C GLY A 447 1.58 7.65 -3.04
N ILE A 448 2.37 6.62 -3.37
CA ILE A 448 2.22 5.84 -4.60
C ILE A 448 1.14 4.78 -4.33
N SER A 449 -0.11 5.23 -4.41
CA SER A 449 -1.29 4.50 -3.95
C SER A 449 -1.91 3.57 -4.98
N CYS A 450 -2.93 2.81 -4.56
CA CYS A 450 -3.62 1.79 -5.35
C CYS A 450 -4.01 2.29 -6.74
N ALA A 451 -4.70 3.44 -6.83
CA ALA A 451 -5.14 4.00 -8.10
C ALA A 451 -3.96 4.40 -9.00
N SER A 452 -2.82 4.81 -8.44
CA SER A 452 -1.65 5.14 -9.25
C SER A 452 -1.11 3.93 -10.00
N CYS A 453 -0.87 2.80 -9.32
CA CYS A 453 -0.31 1.60 -9.93
C CYS A 453 -1.35 0.84 -10.76
N HIS A 454 -2.59 0.72 -10.27
CA HIS A 454 -3.62 -0.08 -10.92
C HIS A 454 -4.28 0.63 -12.12
N HIS A 455 -3.99 1.91 -12.38
CA HIS A 455 -4.32 2.55 -13.67
C HIS A 455 -3.21 2.41 -14.73
N ILE A 456 -1.98 2.02 -14.37
CA ILE A 456 -0.87 1.94 -15.33
C ILE A 456 -1.21 0.90 -16.40
N ARG A 457 -1.02 1.29 -17.66
CA ARG A 457 -1.13 0.38 -18.81
C ARG A 457 0.18 0.31 -19.57
N ARG A 458 0.33 -0.74 -20.38
CA ARG A 458 1.42 -0.84 -21.34
C ARG A 458 1.35 0.32 -22.33
N ASP A 459 2.49 0.87 -22.68
CA ASP A 459 2.57 1.99 -23.63
C ASP A 459 1.97 1.64 -24.99
N GLU A 460 1.15 2.56 -25.50
CA GLU A 460 0.69 2.52 -26.89
C GLU A 460 1.73 3.17 -27.79
N ILE A 461 2.43 2.34 -28.57
CA ILE A 461 3.45 2.80 -29.52
C ILE A 461 2.75 3.33 -30.77
N PRO A 462 3.00 4.61 -31.16
CA PRO A 462 2.39 5.19 -32.34
C PRO A 462 2.73 4.42 -33.63
N PRO A 463 1.77 4.27 -34.58
CA PRO A 463 2.06 3.70 -35.89
C PRO A 463 3.17 4.49 -36.59
N GLY A 464 4.28 3.83 -36.92
CA GLY A 464 5.42 4.44 -37.61
C GLY A 464 6.65 4.72 -36.74
N PHE A 465 6.59 4.51 -35.42
CA PHE A 465 7.81 4.45 -34.60
C PHE A 465 8.71 3.31 -35.12
N LYS A 466 9.98 3.62 -35.39
CA LYS A 466 10.93 2.69 -36.03
C LYS A 466 11.79 1.90 -35.04
N GLY A 467 11.78 2.29 -33.76
CA GLY A 467 12.49 1.59 -32.69
C GLY A 467 11.70 0.42 -32.10
N THR A 468 12.32 -0.24 -31.14
CA THR A 468 11.74 -1.32 -30.36
C THR A 468 10.79 -0.80 -29.27
N PRO A 469 9.90 -1.65 -28.74
CA PRO A 469 9.08 -1.27 -27.58
C PRO A 469 9.86 -0.83 -26.35
N LEU A 470 11.09 -1.32 -26.17
CA LEU A 470 11.94 -0.88 -25.07
C LEU A 470 12.48 0.53 -25.31
N GLU A 471 12.99 0.80 -26.51
CA GLU A 471 13.48 2.14 -26.89
C GLU A 471 12.37 3.18 -26.72
N TYR A 472 11.15 2.89 -27.19
CA TYR A 472 10.00 3.78 -26.97
C TYR A 472 9.77 4.08 -25.48
N PHE A 473 9.76 3.04 -24.64
CA PHE A 473 9.57 3.16 -23.20
C PHE A 473 10.65 4.02 -22.54
N LEU A 474 11.92 3.77 -22.86
CA LEU A 474 13.05 4.50 -22.29
C LEU A 474 13.09 5.97 -22.71
N GLU A 475 12.58 6.29 -23.89
CA GLU A 475 12.54 7.66 -24.41
C GLU A 475 11.30 8.46 -23.93
N HIS A 476 10.19 7.79 -23.61
CA HIS A 476 8.89 8.47 -23.43
C HIS A 476 8.19 8.21 -22.09
N SER A 477 8.55 7.16 -21.36
CA SER A 477 7.71 6.64 -20.28
C SER A 477 8.39 6.54 -18.91
N ILE A 478 9.72 6.72 -18.88
CA ILE A 478 10.52 6.74 -17.64
C ILE A 478 10.34 8.08 -16.89
N THR A 479 10.94 8.22 -15.70
CA THR A 479 10.79 9.42 -14.85
C THR A 479 9.30 9.74 -14.56
N GLY A 480 8.52 8.69 -14.30
CA GLY A 480 7.12 8.77 -13.91
C GLY A 480 6.13 9.15 -15.03
N LEU A 481 6.54 9.07 -16.31
CA LEU A 481 5.73 9.47 -17.48
C LEU A 481 4.82 8.35 -18.04
N PHE A 482 4.43 7.39 -17.20
CA PHE A 482 3.55 6.28 -17.61
C PHE A 482 2.19 6.72 -18.18
N GLN A 483 1.62 5.88 -19.04
CA GLN A 483 0.25 6.01 -19.51
C GLN A 483 -0.74 5.32 -18.57
N THR A 484 -1.95 5.87 -18.47
CA THR A 484 -3.05 5.29 -17.70
C THR A 484 -4.15 4.72 -18.61
N GLY A 485 -4.90 3.74 -18.12
CA GLY A 485 -6.16 3.30 -18.70
C GLY A 485 -7.31 4.29 -18.48
N PRO A 486 -8.54 3.89 -18.84
CA PRO A 486 -9.75 4.63 -18.51
C PRO A 486 -9.90 4.84 -16.99
N ALA A 487 -10.48 5.98 -16.59
CA ALA A 487 -10.70 6.31 -15.18
C ALA A 487 -11.73 5.40 -14.49
N ASP A 488 -12.60 4.75 -15.26
CA ASP A 488 -13.61 3.80 -14.79
C ASP A 488 -13.12 2.34 -14.77
N GLU A 489 -11.82 2.10 -14.96
CA GLU A 489 -11.21 0.76 -14.92
C GLU A 489 -9.95 0.71 -14.04
N LEU A 490 -9.82 -0.31 -13.20
CA LEU A 490 -8.58 -0.63 -12.48
C LEU A 490 -8.09 -2.04 -12.84
N PHE A 491 -6.78 -2.17 -13.05
CA PHE A 491 -6.19 -3.37 -13.62
C PHE A 491 -5.62 -4.32 -12.58
N GLY A 492 -5.91 -5.62 -12.70
CA GLY A 492 -5.38 -6.67 -11.83
C GLY A 492 -4.87 -7.90 -12.59
N PRO A 493 -4.19 -8.83 -11.89
CA PRO A 493 -3.51 -9.96 -12.53
C PRO A 493 -4.45 -11.12 -12.91
N PHE A 494 -5.70 -11.09 -12.43
CA PHE A 494 -6.69 -12.16 -12.61
C PHE A 494 -7.56 -11.93 -13.86
N LYS A 495 -8.01 -13.02 -14.49
CA LYS A 495 -8.81 -12.93 -15.72
C LYS A 495 -10.20 -12.36 -15.43
N ASP A 496 -10.78 -11.64 -16.39
CA ASP A 496 -12.10 -11.00 -16.25
C ASP A 496 -13.20 -11.98 -15.81
N ASN A 497 -13.18 -13.21 -16.32
CA ASN A 497 -14.12 -14.26 -15.95
C ASN A 497 -13.87 -14.86 -14.55
N GLU A 498 -12.90 -14.35 -13.80
CA GLU A 498 -12.53 -14.76 -12.44
C GLU A 498 -12.62 -13.62 -11.42
N ILE A 499 -13.05 -12.44 -11.85
CA ILE A 499 -13.15 -11.25 -11.00
C ILE A 499 -14.62 -10.95 -10.68
N THR A 500 -14.87 -10.62 -9.42
CA THR A 500 -16.15 -10.11 -8.94
C THR A 500 -16.21 -8.59 -9.19
N THR A 501 -17.18 -8.13 -9.99
CA THR A 501 -17.21 -6.73 -10.47
C THR A 501 -18.21 -5.85 -9.71
N VAL A 502 -19.40 -6.38 -9.42
CA VAL A 502 -20.54 -5.58 -8.97
C VAL A 502 -20.28 -4.76 -7.70
N PRO A 503 -19.65 -5.28 -6.63
CA PRO A 503 -19.40 -4.50 -5.43
C PRO A 503 -18.55 -3.24 -5.66
N MET A 504 -17.54 -3.33 -6.54
CA MET A 504 -16.65 -2.21 -6.85
C MET A 504 -17.32 -1.21 -7.79
N ASP A 505 -18.05 -1.71 -8.80
CA ASP A 505 -18.81 -0.87 -9.74
C ASP A 505 -19.89 -0.06 -9.01
N HIS A 506 -20.64 -0.69 -8.09
CA HIS A 506 -21.66 -0.01 -7.30
C HIS A 506 -21.10 1.01 -6.31
N SER A 507 -19.94 0.72 -5.69
CA SER A 507 -19.38 1.58 -4.63
C SER A 507 -18.57 2.74 -5.19
N LEU A 508 -17.81 2.51 -6.26
CA LEU A 508 -16.82 3.46 -6.78
C LEU A 508 -17.16 3.95 -8.19
N GLY A 509 -18.06 3.27 -8.93
CA GLY A 509 -18.24 3.51 -10.36
C GLY A 509 -17.05 3.03 -11.20
N ILE A 510 -16.24 2.10 -10.66
CA ILE A 510 -15.00 1.60 -11.28
C ILE A 510 -15.09 0.08 -11.43
N LYS A 511 -14.67 -0.44 -12.58
CA LYS A 511 -14.67 -1.87 -12.88
C LYS A 511 -13.26 -2.46 -12.78
N PRO A 512 -13.07 -3.56 -12.04
CA PRO A 512 -11.80 -4.27 -12.08
C PRO A 512 -11.67 -5.01 -13.42
N LYS A 513 -10.46 -5.00 -13.99
CA LYS A 513 -10.14 -5.55 -15.31
C LYS A 513 -8.84 -6.32 -15.32
N PHE A 514 -8.76 -7.38 -16.11
CA PHE A 514 -7.51 -8.09 -16.34
C PHE A 514 -6.53 -7.23 -17.17
N ASN A 515 -5.29 -7.14 -16.70
CA ASN A 515 -4.16 -6.65 -17.51
C ASN A 515 -2.92 -7.46 -17.16
N ASP A 516 -2.22 -8.01 -18.15
CA ASP A 516 -0.98 -8.76 -17.91
C ASP A 516 0.20 -7.86 -17.54
N TYR A 517 0.13 -6.56 -17.87
CA TYR A 517 1.19 -5.59 -17.59
C TYR A 517 1.48 -5.39 -16.11
N VAL A 518 0.49 -5.60 -15.22
CA VAL A 518 0.68 -5.50 -13.76
C VAL A 518 1.70 -6.52 -13.22
N LYS A 519 2.00 -7.57 -14.00
CA LYS A 519 3.00 -8.60 -13.69
C LYS A 519 4.34 -8.39 -14.42
N SER A 520 4.51 -7.30 -15.17
CA SER A 520 5.73 -6.99 -15.90
C SER A 520 6.64 -6.09 -15.06
N SER A 521 7.94 -6.42 -15.01
CA SER A 521 8.96 -5.56 -14.40
C SER A 521 8.99 -4.15 -14.99
N ARG A 522 8.64 -4.01 -16.28
CA ARG A 522 8.56 -2.72 -16.97
C ARG A 522 7.57 -1.74 -16.33
N MET A 523 6.52 -2.24 -15.65
CA MET A 523 5.62 -1.39 -14.87
C MET A 523 6.38 -0.64 -13.76
N CYS A 524 7.29 -1.31 -13.05
CA CYS A 524 8.14 -0.70 -12.03
C CYS A 524 9.16 0.26 -12.66
N GLY A 525 9.63 -0.06 -13.87
CA GLY A 525 10.62 0.74 -14.60
C GLY A 525 10.21 2.19 -14.87
N HIS A 526 8.91 2.52 -14.88
CA HIS A 526 8.43 3.89 -15.05
C HIS A 526 8.94 4.84 -13.95
N CYS A 527 9.06 4.35 -12.71
CA CYS A 527 9.60 5.12 -11.57
C CYS A 527 10.99 4.65 -11.15
N HIS A 528 11.45 3.49 -11.61
CA HIS A 528 12.77 2.91 -11.30
C HIS A 528 13.78 3.01 -12.47
N THR A 529 13.52 3.96 -13.38
CA THR A 529 14.48 4.50 -14.35
C THR A 529 14.31 6.01 -14.31
N ILE A 530 15.24 6.74 -13.71
CA ILE A 530 15.12 8.18 -13.47
C ILE A 530 16.21 8.88 -14.29
N ASN A 531 15.77 9.54 -15.37
CA ASN A 531 16.62 10.36 -16.22
C ASN A 531 16.32 11.84 -15.94
N LEU A 532 17.32 12.59 -15.45
CA LEU A 532 17.18 13.98 -15.01
C LEU A 532 18.16 14.90 -15.76
N PRO A 533 17.77 16.16 -15.99
CA PRO A 533 18.69 17.17 -16.51
C PRO A 533 19.79 17.49 -15.48
N VAL A 534 21.00 17.75 -15.98
CA VAL A 534 22.13 18.29 -15.20
C VAL A 534 22.17 19.80 -15.38
N VAL A 535 21.75 20.54 -14.35
CA VAL A 535 21.32 21.95 -14.49
C VAL A 535 22.47 22.95 -14.43
N ASP A 536 23.59 22.58 -13.82
CA ASP A 536 24.83 23.35 -13.75
C ASP A 536 25.86 22.94 -14.82
N SER A 537 25.51 21.96 -15.65
CA SER A 537 26.43 21.48 -16.68
C SER A 537 26.80 22.59 -17.67
N PRO A 538 28.10 22.71 -18.02
CA PRO A 538 28.53 23.62 -19.08
C PRO A 538 28.07 23.17 -20.47
N LYS A 539 27.51 21.96 -20.60
CA LYS A 539 26.95 21.41 -21.84
C LYS A 539 25.41 21.50 -21.78
N PRO A 540 24.79 22.43 -22.55
CA PRO A 540 23.33 22.58 -22.53
C PRO A 540 22.60 21.27 -22.88
N GLY A 541 21.57 20.94 -22.10
CA GLY A 541 20.75 19.75 -22.33
C GLY A 541 21.42 18.43 -21.93
N MET A 542 22.49 18.47 -21.12
CA MET A 542 23.06 17.26 -20.54
C MET A 542 22.08 16.62 -19.56
N HIS A 543 22.02 15.28 -19.60
CA HIS A 543 21.19 14.46 -18.74
C HIS A 543 22.05 13.41 -18.03
N SER A 544 21.56 12.91 -16.90
CA SER A 544 22.17 11.83 -16.12
C SER A 544 21.08 10.86 -15.65
N ILE A 545 21.39 9.57 -15.72
CA ILE A 545 20.54 8.52 -15.15
C ILE A 545 20.82 8.46 -13.64
N GLU A 546 19.95 9.06 -12.84
CA GLU A 546 20.06 9.07 -11.38
C GLU A 546 19.69 7.72 -10.76
N GLN A 547 18.72 7.01 -11.34
CA GLN A 547 18.36 5.64 -10.95
C GLN A 547 18.27 4.74 -12.16
N ALA A 548 18.99 3.62 -12.10
CA ALA A 548 19.08 2.63 -13.17
C ALA A 548 18.55 1.24 -12.78
N THR A 549 17.80 1.10 -11.67
CA THR A 549 17.41 -0.22 -11.11
C THR A 549 16.77 -1.14 -12.13
N TYR A 550 15.86 -0.65 -12.98
CA TYR A 550 15.27 -1.47 -14.03
C TYR A 550 16.27 -1.84 -15.13
N LEU A 551 17.17 -0.94 -15.50
CA LEU A 551 18.24 -1.19 -16.49
C LEU A 551 19.26 -2.22 -15.98
N GLU A 552 19.61 -2.14 -14.69
CA GLU A 552 20.45 -3.10 -13.99
C GLU A 552 19.77 -4.49 -13.98
N TRP A 553 18.46 -4.54 -13.74
CA TRP A 553 17.70 -5.79 -13.83
C TRP A 553 17.65 -6.35 -15.24
N LEU A 554 17.43 -5.50 -16.27
CA LEU A 554 17.50 -5.92 -17.66
C LEU A 554 18.87 -6.54 -17.98
N ASN A 555 19.98 -5.95 -17.49
CA ASN A 555 21.32 -6.50 -17.64
C ASN A 555 21.70 -7.49 -16.53
N SER A 556 20.82 -8.46 -16.26
CA SER A 556 21.06 -9.54 -15.28
C SER A 556 20.54 -10.89 -15.77
N ALA A 557 20.92 -11.96 -15.07
CA ALA A 557 20.37 -13.30 -15.25
C ALA A 557 18.91 -13.45 -14.75
N TYR A 558 18.36 -12.43 -14.09
CA TYR A 558 16.99 -12.42 -13.57
C TYR A 558 15.98 -11.86 -14.57
N GLN A 559 16.43 -11.13 -15.60
CA GLN A 559 15.54 -10.57 -16.62
C GLN A 559 14.72 -11.66 -17.33
N ASN A 560 13.49 -11.30 -17.73
CA ASN A 560 12.62 -12.16 -18.52
C ASN A 560 12.01 -11.48 -19.76
N GLU A 561 12.58 -10.34 -20.19
CA GLU A 561 12.10 -9.58 -21.34
C GLU A 561 12.81 -9.93 -22.65
N PHE A 562 14.04 -10.45 -22.57
CA PHE A 562 14.86 -10.82 -23.72
C PHE A 562 15.13 -12.31 -23.79
N GLY A 563 15.08 -12.84 -25.02
CA GLY A 563 15.38 -14.24 -25.29
C GLY A 563 14.46 -15.21 -24.53
N LYS A 564 14.94 -16.43 -24.31
CA LYS A 564 14.25 -17.40 -23.46
C LYS A 564 14.66 -17.15 -22.00
N PRO A 565 13.72 -16.90 -21.07
CA PRO A 565 14.05 -16.72 -19.66
C PRO A 565 14.90 -17.89 -19.11
N GLY A 566 15.99 -17.55 -18.43
CA GLY A 566 16.88 -18.52 -17.80
C GLY A 566 16.26 -19.14 -16.53
N PRO A 567 16.90 -20.16 -15.92
CA PRO A 567 16.39 -20.81 -14.71
C PRO A 567 16.38 -19.91 -13.47
N LYS A 568 17.03 -18.74 -13.54
CA LYS A 568 17.06 -17.72 -12.48
C LYS A 568 16.12 -16.53 -12.76
N ALA A 569 15.42 -16.53 -13.90
CA ALA A 569 14.56 -15.42 -14.29
C ALA A 569 13.45 -15.19 -13.25
N LYS A 570 13.29 -13.93 -12.83
CA LYS A 570 12.28 -13.45 -11.88
C LYS A 570 11.94 -12.00 -12.24
N THR A 571 10.64 -11.69 -12.27
CA THR A 571 10.17 -10.32 -12.37
C THR A 571 10.44 -9.53 -11.09
N CYS A 572 10.34 -8.21 -11.14
CA CYS A 572 10.37 -7.38 -9.93
C CYS A 572 9.31 -7.85 -8.91
N GLN A 573 8.11 -8.16 -9.38
CA GLN A 573 6.98 -8.61 -8.57
C GLN A 573 7.26 -9.97 -7.90
N ASP A 574 7.93 -10.91 -8.58
CA ASP A 574 8.24 -12.23 -8.00
C ASP A 574 9.09 -12.14 -6.72
N CYS A 575 9.91 -11.08 -6.59
CA CYS A 575 10.73 -10.83 -5.39
C CYS A 575 10.09 -9.83 -4.42
N HIS A 576 9.51 -8.73 -4.92
CA HIS A 576 9.02 -7.62 -4.08
C HIS A 576 7.52 -7.70 -3.72
N MET A 577 6.79 -8.62 -4.34
CA MET A 577 5.38 -8.91 -4.04
C MET A 577 5.18 -10.42 -3.81
N PRO A 578 5.88 -11.02 -2.83
CA PRO A 578 5.93 -12.47 -2.68
C PRO A 578 4.54 -13.06 -2.43
N GLY A 579 4.21 -14.15 -3.12
CA GLY A 579 2.95 -14.88 -2.89
C GLY A 579 2.95 -15.79 -1.67
N HIS A 580 3.98 -15.71 -0.82
CA HIS A 580 4.19 -16.54 0.35
C HIS A 580 4.50 -15.70 1.61
N PHE A 581 4.34 -16.30 2.78
CA PHE A 581 4.73 -15.72 4.06
C PHE A 581 5.35 -16.78 4.98
N GLU A 582 6.50 -16.45 5.56
CA GLU A 582 7.17 -17.28 6.56
C GLU A 582 7.56 -16.43 7.77
N SER A 583 7.26 -16.95 8.97
CA SER A 583 7.72 -16.39 10.23
C SER A 583 7.96 -17.51 11.25
N ALA A 584 9.22 -17.64 11.66
CA ALA A 584 9.61 -18.57 12.71
C ALA A 584 9.01 -18.19 14.08
N THR A 585 8.94 -16.89 14.38
CA THR A 585 8.36 -16.36 15.63
C THR A 585 6.87 -16.67 15.73
N GLU A 586 6.15 -16.52 14.63
CA GLU A 586 4.70 -16.77 14.55
C GLU A 586 4.36 -18.24 14.28
N LYS A 587 5.38 -19.06 13.97
CA LYS A 587 5.24 -20.46 13.55
C LYS A 587 4.29 -20.62 12.37
N VAL A 588 4.39 -19.73 11.39
CA VAL A 588 3.61 -19.75 10.15
C VAL A 588 4.53 -19.97 8.96
N ASN A 589 4.10 -20.87 8.07
CA ASN A 589 4.63 -21.01 6.74
C ASN A 589 3.45 -21.19 5.77
N ALA A 590 3.17 -20.17 4.96
CA ALA A 590 2.11 -20.16 3.96
C ALA A 590 2.74 -19.95 2.58
N ASP A 591 2.90 -21.04 1.83
CA ASP A 591 3.46 -21.03 0.48
C ASP A 591 2.66 -21.98 -0.46
N PRO A 592 1.84 -21.44 -1.38
CA PRO A 592 1.44 -20.03 -1.48
C PRO A 592 0.45 -19.63 -0.37
N ILE A 593 0.26 -18.33 -0.18
CA ILE A 593 -0.88 -17.80 0.59
C ILE A 593 -2.17 -18.10 -0.16
N GLN A 594 -3.12 -18.71 0.56
CA GLN A 594 -4.44 -19.03 0.05
C GLN A 594 -5.50 -18.16 0.74
N THR A 595 -6.22 -17.36 -0.03
CA THR A 595 -7.17 -16.38 0.52
C THR A 595 -8.17 -15.88 -0.51
N ARG A 596 -9.27 -15.27 -0.07
CA ARG A 596 -10.01 -14.28 -0.87
C ARG A 596 -9.23 -12.96 -0.90
N ILE A 597 -9.45 -12.14 -1.92
CA ILE A 597 -8.77 -10.84 -2.11
C ILE A 597 -9.66 -9.63 -1.80
N ALA A 598 -10.90 -9.88 -1.39
CA ALA A 598 -11.85 -8.82 -1.08
C ALA A 598 -12.87 -9.31 -0.04
N ILE A 599 -13.33 -8.39 0.80
CA ILE A 599 -14.38 -8.62 1.79
C ILE A 599 -15.67 -7.96 1.30
N VAL A 600 -16.67 -8.75 0.93
CA VAL A 600 -17.98 -8.27 0.48
C VAL A 600 -19.12 -9.12 1.05
N GLN A 601 -20.37 -8.70 0.94
CA GLN A 601 -21.55 -9.47 1.38
C GLN A 601 -21.83 -10.66 0.43
N ASP A 602 -20.91 -11.61 0.33
CA ASP A 602 -21.01 -12.80 -0.53
C ASP A 602 -21.74 -13.97 0.17
N ASP A 603 -21.54 -15.21 -0.29
CA ASP A 603 -22.12 -16.42 0.32
C ASP A 603 -21.48 -16.86 1.64
N THR A 604 -20.43 -16.19 2.10
CA THR A 604 -19.87 -16.40 3.44
C THR A 604 -20.56 -15.59 4.52
N TYR A 605 -21.30 -14.55 4.14
CA TYR A 605 -22.06 -13.69 5.04
C TYR A 605 -23.53 -14.16 5.18
N PRO A 606 -24.24 -13.75 6.25
CA PRO A 606 -25.65 -14.04 6.42
C PRO A 606 -26.48 -13.52 5.25
N ALA A 607 -27.61 -14.18 4.99
CA ALA A 607 -28.53 -13.75 3.94
C ALA A 607 -29.01 -12.29 4.18
N ALA A 608 -29.04 -11.49 3.13
CA ALA A 608 -29.57 -10.13 3.15
C ALA A 608 -30.64 -9.99 2.06
N GLU A 609 -31.77 -9.35 2.40
CA GLU A 609 -32.80 -9.00 1.44
C GLU A 609 -32.21 -8.07 0.36
N HIS A 610 -32.65 -8.21 -0.89
CA HIS A 610 -32.22 -7.32 -1.99
C HIS A 610 -30.70 -7.26 -2.21
N ARG A 611 -29.97 -8.31 -1.85
CA ARG A 611 -28.60 -8.49 -2.33
C ARG A 611 -28.62 -8.81 -3.83
N ALA A 612 -27.62 -8.33 -4.56
CA ALA A 612 -27.34 -8.78 -5.93
C ALA A 612 -27.14 -10.30 -5.98
N THR A 613 -27.15 -10.86 -7.19
CA THR A 613 -27.09 -12.31 -7.36
C THR A 613 -25.77 -12.86 -6.82
N LEU A 614 -25.76 -14.13 -6.40
CA LEU A 614 -24.53 -14.76 -5.92
C LEU A 614 -23.42 -14.79 -6.97
N GLU A 615 -23.77 -14.90 -8.25
CA GLU A 615 -22.81 -14.85 -9.34
C GLU A 615 -22.10 -13.49 -9.41
N ASP A 616 -22.84 -12.40 -9.15
CA ASP A 616 -22.34 -11.04 -9.22
C ASP A 616 -21.43 -10.64 -8.05
N VAL A 617 -21.60 -11.27 -6.88
CA VAL A 617 -20.95 -10.85 -5.63
C VAL A 617 -20.01 -11.89 -5.02
N ARG A 618 -19.97 -13.13 -5.53
CA ARG A 618 -19.12 -14.18 -4.97
C ARG A 618 -17.65 -13.88 -5.22
N VAL A 619 -16.90 -13.59 -4.15
CA VAL A 619 -15.43 -13.46 -4.19
C VAL A 619 -14.81 -14.84 -4.12
N ARG A 620 -14.00 -15.17 -5.12
CA ARG A 620 -13.36 -16.49 -5.21
C ARG A 620 -12.26 -16.64 -4.17
N PHE A 621 -12.27 -17.78 -3.47
CA PHE A 621 -11.11 -18.23 -2.71
C PHE A 621 -10.01 -18.63 -3.71
N ARG A 622 -8.79 -18.13 -3.50
CA ARG A 622 -7.66 -18.35 -4.40
C ARG A 622 -6.67 -19.30 -3.76
N GLU A 623 -6.35 -20.38 -4.47
CA GLU A 623 -5.31 -21.33 -4.07
C GLU A 623 -3.91 -20.85 -4.45
N SER A 624 -3.80 -19.86 -5.33
CA SER A 624 -2.54 -19.25 -5.78
C SER A 624 -2.76 -17.87 -6.41
N GLY A 625 -1.68 -17.14 -6.66
CA GLY A 625 -1.68 -15.87 -7.38
C GLY A 625 -1.97 -14.63 -6.52
N PHE A 626 -2.14 -14.80 -5.20
CA PHE A 626 -2.12 -13.68 -4.26
C PHE A 626 -0.71 -13.06 -4.24
N GLY A 627 -0.63 -11.74 -4.34
CA GLY A 627 0.63 -10.99 -4.29
C GLY A 627 0.63 -10.04 -3.11
N ARG A 628 1.54 -10.26 -2.18
CA ARG A 628 1.74 -9.37 -1.02
C ARG A 628 2.16 -8.00 -1.49
N HIS A 629 1.67 -6.94 -0.84
CA HIS A 629 2.08 -5.56 -1.15
C HIS A 629 3.11 -5.07 -0.13
N GLU A 630 3.94 -6.00 0.38
CA GLU A 630 5.07 -5.71 1.25
C GLU A 630 5.93 -4.59 0.66
N LEU A 631 6.33 -4.73 -0.62
CA LEU A 631 6.97 -3.67 -1.43
C LEU A 631 8.10 -2.96 -0.68
N LEU A 632 8.79 -3.70 0.18
CA LEU A 632 9.88 -3.19 0.98
C LEU A 632 11.13 -3.13 0.11
N GLY A 633 11.82 -1.99 0.22
CA GLY A 633 13.26 -1.92 0.01
C GLY A 633 13.97 -1.97 1.35
N MET A 634 15.19 -1.47 1.43
CA MET A 634 15.95 -1.48 2.68
C MET A 634 15.90 -0.15 3.45
N ASN A 635 14.88 0.69 3.29
CA ASN A 635 14.81 1.99 3.99
C ASN A 635 14.23 1.88 5.42
N ALA A 636 14.91 1.17 6.31
CA ALA A 636 14.41 0.96 7.67
C ALA A 636 14.39 2.25 8.53
N PHE A 637 15.26 3.24 8.26
CA PHE A 637 15.18 4.53 8.96
C PHE A 637 13.86 5.23 8.72
N LEU A 638 13.33 5.16 7.49
CA LEU A 638 11.99 5.69 7.18
C LEU A 638 10.93 5.05 8.08
N LEU A 639 10.91 3.72 8.17
CA LEU A 639 9.96 2.99 9.00
C LEU A 639 10.11 3.35 10.49
N MET A 640 11.33 3.47 10.99
CA MET A 640 11.58 3.91 12.37
C MET A 640 11.12 5.35 12.62
N MET A 641 11.32 6.27 11.67
CA MET A 641 10.82 7.64 11.79
C MET A 641 9.29 7.68 11.86
N PHE A 642 8.60 6.87 11.05
CA PHE A 642 7.14 6.72 11.18
C PHE A 642 6.72 6.02 12.46
N ASN A 643 7.56 5.14 13.02
CA ASN A 643 7.25 4.50 14.29
C ASN A 643 7.39 5.49 15.46
N GLU A 644 8.42 6.31 15.48
CA GLU A 644 8.69 7.20 16.62
C GLU A 644 8.02 8.58 16.50
N PHE A 645 7.67 9.03 15.28
CA PHE A 645 7.20 10.40 15.03
C PHE A 645 5.94 10.46 14.17
N ASN A 646 5.01 9.52 14.38
CA ASN A 646 3.76 9.46 13.61
C ASN A 646 2.86 10.69 13.81
N ASP A 647 3.05 11.45 14.89
CA ASP A 647 2.37 12.73 15.16
C ASP A 647 2.90 13.89 14.30
N ILE A 648 4.19 13.86 13.94
CA ILE A 648 4.84 14.84 13.06
C ILE A 648 4.57 14.49 11.60
N LEU A 649 4.57 13.20 11.29
CA LEU A 649 4.37 12.67 9.93
C LEU A 649 2.90 12.41 9.59
N GLY A 650 1.99 12.58 10.55
CA GLY A 650 0.54 12.68 10.35
C GLY A 650 -0.16 11.36 10.00
N VAL A 651 0.24 10.22 10.60
CA VAL A 651 -0.36 8.89 10.31
C VAL A 651 -0.82 8.15 11.58
N ARG A 652 -1.91 7.37 11.45
CA ARG A 652 -2.33 6.42 12.51
C ARG A 652 -1.51 5.12 12.41
N LYS A 653 -1.25 4.50 13.56
CA LYS A 653 -0.60 3.16 13.64
C LYS A 653 -1.59 2.00 13.63
N SER A 654 -2.78 2.25 14.17
CA SER A 654 -3.84 1.26 14.33
C SER A 654 -4.55 0.98 13.01
N ASP A 655 -4.63 -0.29 12.64
CA ASP A 655 -5.42 -0.83 11.56
C ASP A 655 -6.90 -0.91 11.98
N TYR A 656 -7.79 -0.25 11.25
CA TYR A 656 -9.21 -0.17 11.60
C TYR A 656 -9.88 -1.54 11.55
N MET A 657 -9.61 -2.30 10.48
CA MET A 657 -10.32 -3.54 10.16
C MET A 657 -9.91 -4.73 11.02
N THR A 658 -8.74 -4.69 11.66
CA THR A 658 -8.28 -5.75 12.57
C THR A 658 -8.10 -5.27 14.01
N GLY A 659 -8.16 -3.96 14.26
CA GLY A 659 -7.88 -3.36 15.57
C GLY A 659 -6.41 -3.45 16.00
N ARG A 660 -5.52 -3.91 15.13
CA ARG A 660 -4.11 -4.17 15.45
C ARG A 660 -3.24 -2.94 15.22
N SER A 661 -2.17 -2.77 16.00
CA SER A 661 -1.22 -1.65 15.88
C SER A 661 0.21 -2.06 15.56
N ASP A 662 0.44 -3.33 15.25
CA ASP A 662 1.78 -3.95 15.11
C ASP A 662 2.18 -4.20 13.64
N ALA A 663 1.43 -3.64 12.69
CA ALA A 663 1.73 -3.78 11.25
C ALA A 663 3.06 -3.11 10.86
N LEU A 664 3.38 -1.94 11.42
CA LEU A 664 4.66 -1.26 11.16
C LEU A 664 5.85 -2.02 11.75
N ASP A 665 5.72 -2.55 12.96
CA ASP A 665 6.77 -3.39 13.57
C ASP A 665 7.04 -4.64 12.72
N ARG A 666 5.98 -5.25 12.17
CA ARG A 666 6.12 -6.35 11.20
C ARG A 666 6.80 -5.92 9.91
N ALA A 667 6.49 -4.74 9.37
CA ALA A 667 7.19 -4.22 8.18
C ALA A 667 8.71 -4.10 8.45
N ILE A 668 9.11 -3.64 9.64
CA ILE A 668 10.53 -3.58 10.05
C ILE A 668 11.13 -5.00 10.15
N GLN A 669 10.42 -5.96 10.75
CA GLN A 669 10.89 -7.35 10.83
C GLN A 669 11.06 -8.00 9.46
N ASN A 670 10.09 -7.80 8.57
CA ASN A 670 10.10 -8.27 7.19
C ASN A 670 11.29 -7.69 6.40
N LEU A 671 11.53 -6.38 6.52
CA LEU A 671 12.69 -5.71 5.94
C LEU A 671 13.99 -6.35 6.41
N VAL A 672 14.13 -6.56 7.73
CA VAL A 672 15.36 -7.13 8.31
C VAL A 672 15.59 -8.57 7.87
N ARG A 673 14.54 -9.37 7.72
CA ARG A 673 14.62 -10.72 7.13
C ARG A 673 15.13 -10.64 5.69
N GLN A 674 14.52 -9.80 4.85
CA GLN A 674 14.91 -9.64 3.45
C GLN A 674 16.37 -9.15 3.32
N ALA A 675 16.76 -8.19 4.16
CA ALA A 675 18.13 -7.67 4.22
C ALA A 675 19.14 -8.79 4.54
N ARG A 676 18.79 -9.74 5.41
CA ARG A 676 19.71 -10.79 5.89
C ARG A 676 19.73 -12.05 5.04
N ASN A 677 18.62 -12.37 4.38
CA ASN A 677 18.44 -13.66 3.73
C ASN A 677 18.47 -13.57 2.19
N ASP A 678 18.04 -12.43 1.63
CA ASP A 678 17.71 -12.35 0.20
C ASP A 678 18.57 -11.32 -0.56
N SER A 679 19.45 -10.60 0.12
CA SER A 679 20.15 -9.44 -0.44
C SER A 679 21.59 -9.73 -0.87
N ALA A 680 22.42 -10.25 0.03
CA ALA A 680 23.81 -10.62 -0.28
C ALA A 680 24.35 -11.70 0.68
N THR A 681 25.41 -12.39 0.27
CA THR A 681 26.17 -13.29 1.15
C THR A 681 27.61 -12.81 1.31
N VAL A 682 28.23 -13.18 2.43
CA VAL A 682 29.64 -12.96 2.72
C VAL A 682 30.31 -14.30 2.98
N LYS A 683 31.49 -14.51 2.41
CA LYS A 683 32.40 -15.61 2.75
C LYS A 683 33.76 -15.03 3.09
N THR A 684 34.47 -15.68 4.00
CA THR A 684 35.85 -15.30 4.29
C THR A 684 36.72 -16.53 4.56
N ASP A 685 37.97 -16.43 4.12
CA ASP A 685 39.06 -17.34 4.47
C ASP A 685 40.24 -16.53 5.01
N MET A 686 41.11 -17.19 5.77
CA MET A 686 42.31 -16.55 6.31
C MET A 686 43.50 -17.51 6.35
N SER A 687 44.69 -16.92 6.26
CA SER A 687 45.97 -17.58 6.48
C SER A 687 46.89 -16.66 7.27
N ILE A 688 47.78 -17.23 8.09
CA ILE A 688 48.81 -16.48 8.81
C ILE A 688 50.15 -17.14 8.51
N ASP A 689 51.12 -16.36 8.05
CA ASP A 689 52.47 -16.85 7.78
C ASP A 689 53.33 -16.95 9.05
N ALA A 690 54.54 -17.52 8.91
CA ALA A 690 55.48 -17.64 10.02
C ALA A 690 55.98 -16.29 10.58
N ALA A 691 55.85 -15.22 9.80
CA ALA A 691 56.21 -13.86 10.20
C ALA A 691 55.02 -13.10 10.84
N LYS A 692 53.91 -13.81 11.11
CA LYS A 692 52.65 -13.26 11.65
C LYS A 692 51.96 -12.24 10.73
N ASN A 693 52.15 -12.34 9.42
CA ASN A 693 51.32 -11.62 8.47
C ASN A 693 50.06 -12.43 8.19
N LEU A 694 48.92 -11.86 8.54
CA LEU A 694 47.60 -12.39 8.23
C LEU A 694 47.19 -11.93 6.83
N THR A 695 46.72 -12.86 6.00
CA THR A 695 46.01 -12.57 4.76
C THR A 695 44.60 -13.14 4.88
N ALA A 696 43.57 -12.31 4.69
CA ALA A 696 42.19 -12.75 4.65
C ALA A 696 41.50 -12.29 3.37
N ASN A 697 40.82 -13.22 2.68
CA ASN A 697 39.99 -12.88 1.54
C ASN A 697 38.54 -12.79 2.00
N VAL A 698 37.84 -11.74 1.56
CA VAL A 698 36.41 -11.55 1.82
C VAL A 698 35.69 -11.51 0.49
N THR A 699 34.88 -12.52 0.22
CA THR A 699 34.00 -12.54 -0.96
C THR A 699 32.62 -12.05 -0.57
N VAL A 700 32.14 -11.02 -1.27
CA VAL A 700 30.75 -10.56 -1.17
C VAL A 700 30.03 -10.96 -2.45
N THR A 701 28.85 -11.56 -2.35
CA THR A 701 28.04 -11.96 -3.53
C THR A 701 26.65 -11.34 -3.46
N ASN A 702 26.29 -10.62 -4.52
CA ASN A 702 24.98 -10.03 -4.72
C ASN A 702 23.94 -11.11 -5.07
N MET A 703 22.83 -11.13 -4.34
CA MET A 703 21.71 -12.05 -4.60
C MET A 703 20.53 -11.37 -5.31
N THR A 704 20.56 -10.03 -5.42
CA THR A 704 19.52 -9.25 -6.09
C THR A 704 19.65 -9.28 -7.60
N GLY A 705 18.55 -8.97 -8.30
CA GLY A 705 18.52 -8.90 -9.76
C GLY A 705 19.09 -7.61 -10.33
N HIS A 706 19.46 -6.65 -9.51
CA HIS A 706 19.98 -5.33 -9.88
C HIS A 706 21.28 -5.08 -9.09
N ARG A 707 21.84 -3.86 -9.10
CA ARG A 707 22.99 -3.56 -8.24
C ARG A 707 22.64 -3.72 -6.77
N PHE A 708 23.63 -3.98 -5.93
CA PHE A 708 23.45 -3.96 -4.49
C PHE A 708 24.47 -3.01 -3.83
N PRO A 709 24.00 -1.90 -3.22
CA PRO A 709 22.63 -1.39 -3.27
C PRO A 709 22.26 -0.82 -4.66
N SER A 710 20.97 -0.77 -5.00
CA SER A 710 20.46 -0.07 -6.19
C SER A 710 19.61 1.13 -5.78
N GLY A 711 19.08 1.86 -6.76
CA GLY A 711 18.27 3.05 -6.59
C GLY A 711 19.16 4.27 -6.36
N VAL A 712 18.67 5.15 -5.50
CA VAL A 712 19.31 6.44 -5.19
C VAL A 712 20.79 6.30 -4.77
N GLY A 713 21.64 7.18 -5.33
CA GLY A 713 23.10 7.07 -5.26
C GLY A 713 23.76 7.08 -3.89
N PHE A 714 23.16 7.77 -2.91
CA PHE A 714 23.77 7.94 -1.59
C PHE A 714 23.62 6.71 -0.67
N ARG A 715 23.00 5.62 -1.12
CA ARG A 715 22.97 4.36 -0.35
C ARG A 715 24.33 3.68 -0.46
N ARG A 716 24.84 3.15 0.66
CA ARG A 716 26.14 2.44 0.65
C ARG A 716 26.12 1.13 1.41
N LEU A 717 26.97 0.20 0.98
CA LEU A 717 27.41 -0.93 1.78
C LEU A 717 28.87 -0.74 2.17
N PHE A 718 29.30 -1.36 3.26
CA PHE A 718 30.71 -1.42 3.62
C PHE A 718 31.04 -2.70 4.39
N ILE A 719 32.29 -3.13 4.28
CA ILE A 719 32.80 -4.29 5.02
C ILE A 719 33.41 -3.79 6.33
N GLU A 720 32.88 -4.28 7.44
CA GLU A 720 33.60 -4.26 8.72
C GLU A 720 34.40 -5.57 8.82
N LEU A 721 35.72 -5.47 8.97
CA LEU A 721 36.58 -6.61 9.24
C LEU A 721 37.23 -6.45 10.60
N LEU A 722 37.06 -7.46 11.46
CA LEU A 722 37.70 -7.55 12.77
C LEU A 722 38.66 -8.73 12.78
N VAL A 723 39.91 -8.48 13.16
CA VAL A 723 40.84 -9.53 13.56
C VAL A 723 40.76 -9.66 15.08
N VAL A 724 40.37 -10.82 15.56
CA VAL A 724 40.08 -11.08 16.97
C VAL A 724 41.02 -12.16 17.48
N GLU A 725 41.70 -11.88 18.57
CA GLU A 725 42.40 -12.88 19.37
C GLU A 725 41.48 -13.39 20.49
N ASN A 726 41.30 -14.71 20.55
CA ASN A 726 40.53 -15.38 21.58
C ASN A 726 41.49 -15.95 22.64
N GLN A 727 41.44 -15.41 23.86
CA GLN A 727 42.26 -15.90 24.97
C GLN A 727 41.39 -16.07 26.22
N ASP A 728 41.36 -17.29 26.78
CA ASP A 728 40.66 -17.61 28.02
C ASP A 728 39.18 -17.13 28.04
N GLU A 729 38.44 -17.43 26.97
CA GLU A 729 37.04 -17.00 26.74
C GLU A 729 36.83 -15.47 26.67
N ARG A 730 37.91 -14.70 26.47
CA ARG A 730 37.86 -13.25 26.22
C ARG A 730 38.32 -12.93 24.81
N GLU A 731 37.60 -12.02 24.18
CA GLU A 731 37.91 -11.52 22.84
C GLU A 731 38.68 -10.21 22.94
N ARG A 732 39.81 -10.12 22.23
CA ARG A 732 40.55 -8.88 21.99
C ARG A 732 40.55 -8.58 20.51
N VAL A 733 39.98 -7.45 20.10
CA VAL A 733 40.14 -6.94 18.73
C VAL A 733 41.58 -6.41 18.59
N VAL A 734 42.37 -7.04 17.72
CA VAL A 734 43.79 -6.69 17.50
C VAL A 734 44.01 -5.85 16.25
N TRP A 735 43.06 -5.86 15.32
CA TRP A 735 43.01 -5.00 14.16
C TRP A 735 41.58 -4.88 13.66
N SER A 736 41.22 -3.72 13.10
CA SER A 736 39.89 -3.53 12.51
C SER A 736 39.88 -2.51 11.38
N SER A 737 38.99 -2.71 10.41
CA SER A 737 38.61 -1.73 9.39
C SER A 737 37.09 -1.69 9.27
N GLY A 738 36.52 -0.52 8.97
CA GLY A 738 35.07 -0.36 8.74
C GLY A 738 34.20 -0.34 9.99
N ARG A 739 34.77 -0.10 11.18
CA ARG A 739 34.00 0.12 12.42
C ARG A 739 33.26 1.45 12.36
N THR A 740 32.17 1.57 13.12
CA THR A 740 31.39 2.81 13.22
C THR A 740 31.25 3.28 14.67
N ASN A 741 31.09 4.60 14.87
CA ASN A 741 30.71 5.19 16.15
C ASN A 741 29.17 5.12 16.38
N GLY A 742 28.67 5.77 17.44
CA GLY A 742 27.26 5.70 17.83
C GLY A 742 26.29 6.43 16.90
N VAL A 743 26.80 7.18 15.92
CA VAL A 743 26.02 7.89 14.89
C VAL A 743 26.35 7.42 13.47
N GLY A 744 27.00 6.26 13.34
CA GLY A 744 27.23 5.61 12.05
C GLY A 744 28.39 6.17 11.24
N VAL A 745 29.22 7.04 11.81
CA VAL A 745 30.45 7.51 11.17
C VAL A 745 31.48 6.39 11.22
N ILE A 746 32.05 6.06 10.05
CA ILE A 746 33.14 5.07 9.96
C ILE A 746 34.40 5.65 10.60
N VAL A 747 35.07 4.86 11.43
CA VAL A 747 36.23 5.26 12.25
C VAL A 747 37.43 4.36 12.02
N ASP A 748 38.62 4.90 12.28
CA ASP A 748 39.88 4.14 12.34
C ASP A 748 40.00 3.28 13.61
N ALA A 749 41.13 2.59 13.82
CA ALA A 749 41.33 1.72 14.98
C ALA A 749 41.31 2.48 16.31
N GLU A 750 41.70 3.77 16.33
CA GLU A 750 41.63 4.64 17.50
C GLU A 750 40.24 5.23 17.75
N GLY A 751 39.28 4.99 16.87
CA GLY A 751 37.91 5.49 16.98
C GLY A 751 37.75 6.93 16.47
N ARG A 752 38.69 7.45 15.68
CA ARG A 752 38.59 8.78 15.05
C ARG A 752 37.82 8.67 13.72
N PRO A 753 36.93 9.62 13.40
CA PRO A 753 36.25 9.67 12.10
C PRO A 753 37.23 9.65 10.92
N LEU A 754 36.95 8.83 9.90
CA LEU A 754 37.72 8.87 8.67
C LEU A 754 37.43 10.19 7.92
N PRO A 755 38.45 10.86 7.32
CA PRO A 755 38.25 12.09 6.56
C PRO A 755 37.21 11.98 5.43
N THR A 756 37.10 10.77 4.86
CA THR A 756 36.18 10.45 3.76
C THR A 756 34.70 10.48 4.16
N GLU A 757 34.37 10.41 5.46
CA GLU A 757 32.98 10.32 5.93
C GLU A 757 32.17 11.61 5.77
N PHE A 758 32.85 12.73 5.54
CA PHE A 758 32.23 14.04 5.33
C PHE A 758 32.62 14.67 3.99
N MET A 759 33.27 13.90 3.11
CA MET A 759 33.74 14.36 1.79
C MET A 759 34.64 15.61 1.85
N GLN A 760 35.38 15.77 2.95
CA GLN A 760 36.25 16.92 3.13
C GLN A 760 37.34 16.91 2.05
N ASP A 761 37.58 18.06 1.42
CA ASP A 761 38.53 18.23 0.32
C ASP A 761 38.32 17.24 -0.85
N ASN A 762 37.06 16.84 -1.10
CA ASN A 762 36.67 15.83 -2.10
C ASN A 762 37.29 14.45 -1.88
N SER A 763 37.65 14.12 -0.64
CA SER A 763 38.16 12.80 -0.27
C SER A 763 37.06 11.74 -0.23
N TYR A 764 37.39 10.52 -0.67
CA TYR A 764 36.52 9.35 -0.63
C TYR A 764 37.35 8.06 -0.60
N GLN A 765 36.74 6.94 -0.17
CA GLN A 765 37.38 5.62 -0.24
C GLN A 765 37.35 5.11 -1.69
N PRO A 766 38.48 4.79 -2.33
CA PRO A 766 38.48 4.14 -3.63
C PRO A 766 37.88 2.73 -3.53
N HIS A 767 37.63 2.09 -4.67
CA HIS A 767 37.41 0.64 -4.68
C HIS A 767 38.76 -0.05 -4.41
N HIS A 768 38.78 -0.91 -3.39
CA HIS A 768 39.96 -1.62 -2.91
C HIS A 768 39.89 -3.10 -3.28
N GLU A 769 40.88 -3.59 -4.03
CA GLU A 769 41.16 -5.03 -4.17
C GLU A 769 42.01 -5.55 -3.00
N VAL A 770 42.84 -4.67 -2.42
CA VAL A 770 43.72 -4.97 -1.28
C VAL A 770 43.66 -3.87 -0.23
N ILE A 771 43.43 -4.26 1.02
CA ILE A 771 43.41 -3.38 2.19
C ILE A 771 44.57 -3.75 3.13
N THR A 772 45.35 -2.75 3.53
CA THR A 772 46.56 -2.95 4.36
C THR A 772 46.60 -2.07 5.62
N SER A 773 45.71 -1.09 5.74
CA SER A 773 45.60 -0.19 6.89
C SER A 773 44.14 -0.06 7.35
N ASP A 774 43.96 0.39 8.58
CA ASP A 774 42.67 0.53 9.27
C ASP A 774 41.83 1.72 8.77
N ASP A 775 42.48 2.71 8.13
CA ASP A 775 41.85 3.85 7.46
C ASP A 775 41.36 3.55 6.03
N GLN A 776 41.65 2.36 5.51
CA GLN A 776 41.15 1.84 4.23
C GLN A 776 39.94 0.96 4.46
N VAL A 777 38.81 1.30 3.84
CA VAL A 777 37.54 0.56 3.99
C VAL A 777 36.94 0.30 2.62
N GLN A 778 36.56 -0.94 2.34
CA GLN A 778 35.78 -1.24 1.14
C GLN A 778 34.35 -0.73 1.34
N ILE A 779 34.01 0.32 0.59
CA ILE A 779 32.67 0.92 0.54
C ILE A 779 32.12 0.77 -0.87
N TYR A 780 30.96 0.11 -1.00
CA TYR A 780 30.19 -0.03 -2.23
C TYR A 780 29.15 1.07 -2.31
N GLU A 781 29.37 2.06 -3.18
CA GLU A 781 28.56 3.27 -3.28
C GLU A 781 28.72 3.93 -4.65
N GLU A 782 27.82 4.86 -4.95
CA GLU A 782 27.95 5.78 -6.06
C GLU A 782 28.38 7.15 -5.55
N LEU A 783 29.33 7.79 -6.24
CA LEU A 783 29.80 9.14 -5.95
C LEU A 783 29.80 9.97 -7.23
N THR A 784 29.18 11.14 -7.15
CA THR A 784 29.12 12.11 -8.25
C THR A 784 29.74 13.43 -7.87
N ARG A 785 30.25 14.17 -8.86
CA ARG A 785 30.67 15.56 -8.74
C ARG A 785 29.72 16.50 -9.47
N ASP A 786 29.61 17.70 -8.93
CA ASP A 786 28.99 18.84 -9.60
C ASP A 786 29.95 19.51 -10.59
N ALA A 787 29.47 20.52 -11.31
CA ALA A 787 30.24 21.26 -12.32
C ALA A 787 31.48 21.98 -11.75
N ASP A 788 31.51 22.24 -10.44
CA ASP A 788 32.66 22.84 -9.73
C ASP A 788 33.69 21.78 -9.29
N GLY A 789 33.43 20.50 -9.55
CA GLY A 789 34.28 19.37 -9.18
C GLY A 789 34.10 18.91 -7.73
N ASN A 790 33.06 19.36 -7.03
CA ASN A 790 32.79 18.97 -5.65
C ASN A 790 31.90 17.73 -5.58
N LEU A 791 32.22 16.81 -4.67
CA LEU A 791 31.37 15.65 -4.38
C LEU A 791 30.01 16.12 -3.86
N THR A 792 28.95 15.58 -4.44
CA THR A 792 27.59 16.04 -4.19
C THR A 792 26.60 14.88 -4.17
N THR A 793 25.57 15.01 -3.32
CA THR A 793 24.37 14.15 -3.35
C THR A 793 23.18 14.85 -3.99
N SER A 794 23.40 15.94 -4.74
CA SER A 794 22.34 16.57 -5.54
C SER A 794 21.96 15.69 -6.72
N PHE A 795 20.67 15.65 -7.04
CA PHE A 795 20.15 14.87 -8.18
C PHE A 795 20.21 15.63 -9.50
N ILE A 796 20.27 16.95 -9.44
CA ILE A 796 20.28 17.82 -10.63
C ILE A 796 21.68 18.34 -10.96
N ARG A 797 22.70 18.01 -10.16
CA ARG A 797 24.09 18.46 -10.32
C ARG A 797 25.08 17.29 -10.43
N ARG A 798 24.71 16.31 -11.25
CA ARG A 798 25.45 15.04 -11.44
C ARG A 798 26.28 15.10 -12.72
N ASP A 799 27.30 15.95 -12.74
CA ASP A 799 28.14 16.20 -13.92
C ASP A 799 29.13 15.07 -14.23
N GLU A 800 29.68 14.43 -13.20
CA GLU A 800 30.66 13.35 -13.34
C GLU A 800 30.42 12.25 -12.31
N GLU A 801 30.27 11.01 -12.77
CA GLU A 801 30.30 9.82 -11.92
C GLU A 801 31.76 9.37 -11.71
N VAL A 802 32.33 9.69 -10.54
CA VAL A 802 33.74 9.38 -10.26
C VAL A 802 33.95 7.96 -9.73
N LYS A 803 32.91 7.38 -9.12
CA LYS A 803 32.90 6.03 -8.56
C LYS A 803 31.48 5.48 -8.60
N ASP A 804 31.35 4.25 -9.08
CA ASP A 804 30.17 3.42 -8.84
C ASP A 804 30.61 1.97 -8.86
N ASN A 805 30.99 1.51 -7.67
CA ASN A 805 31.38 0.14 -7.42
C ASN A 805 30.26 -0.62 -6.71
N ARG A 806 29.00 -0.19 -6.76
CA ARG A 806 27.88 -1.00 -6.20
C ARG A 806 27.88 -2.38 -6.88
N LEU A 807 27.64 -3.44 -6.09
CA LEU A 807 27.85 -4.82 -6.55
C LEU A 807 26.95 -5.13 -7.74
N LEU A 808 27.52 -5.58 -8.85
CA LEU A 808 26.74 -5.92 -10.06
C LEU A 808 25.86 -7.16 -9.83
N PRO A 809 24.74 -7.30 -10.56
CA PRO A 809 23.93 -8.52 -10.47
C PRO A 809 24.60 -9.70 -11.17
N LEU A 810 24.20 -10.91 -10.78
CA LEU A 810 24.53 -12.13 -11.52
C LEU A 810 24.12 -11.97 -12.99
N GLY A 811 25.00 -12.36 -13.91
CA GLY A 811 24.76 -12.35 -15.35
C GLY A 811 24.96 -11.01 -16.05
N TRP A 812 25.43 -9.97 -15.35
CA TRP A 812 25.81 -8.70 -15.97
C TRP A 812 26.90 -8.91 -17.04
N THR A 813 26.77 -8.18 -18.15
CA THR A 813 27.78 -8.14 -19.22
C THR A 813 27.92 -6.73 -19.80
N GLU A 814 29.08 -6.42 -20.37
CA GLU A 814 29.33 -5.15 -21.07
C GLU A 814 28.51 -5.03 -22.36
N GLN A 815 28.20 -6.14 -23.02
CA GLN A 815 27.41 -6.15 -24.26
C GLN A 815 25.90 -5.99 -24.03
N GLY A 816 25.44 -6.19 -22.79
CA GLY A 816 24.03 -6.26 -22.45
C GLY A 816 23.35 -7.54 -22.95
N PRO A 817 22.07 -7.75 -22.60
CA PRO A 817 21.30 -8.94 -22.94
C PRO A 817 20.75 -8.92 -24.37
N ASP A 818 20.60 -7.74 -24.98
CA ASP A 818 19.95 -7.51 -26.27
C ASP A 818 20.39 -6.15 -26.85
N SER A 819 20.44 -6.03 -28.18
CA SER A 819 20.89 -4.80 -28.86
C SER A 819 20.00 -3.57 -28.63
N SER A 820 18.75 -3.76 -28.18
CA SER A 820 17.84 -2.65 -27.85
C SER A 820 18.17 -1.96 -26.52
N LEU A 821 18.93 -2.61 -25.63
CA LEU A 821 19.54 -1.95 -24.49
C LEU A 821 20.93 -1.47 -24.90
N ASN A 822 21.03 -0.21 -25.32
CA ASN A 822 22.27 0.36 -25.85
C ASN A 822 22.49 1.80 -25.34
N GLY A 823 23.58 2.43 -25.79
CA GLY A 823 23.87 3.84 -25.52
C GLY A 823 23.99 4.15 -24.03
N GLU A 824 23.45 5.31 -23.63
CA GLU A 824 23.50 5.77 -22.23
C GLU A 824 22.79 4.83 -21.26
N PHE A 825 21.70 4.18 -21.69
CA PHE A 825 20.94 3.27 -20.83
C PHE A 825 21.70 1.99 -20.51
N LEU A 826 22.44 1.43 -21.47
CA LEU A 826 23.35 0.31 -21.19
C LEU A 826 24.53 0.77 -20.32
N HIS A 827 25.14 1.91 -20.67
CA HIS A 827 26.31 2.45 -19.95
C HIS A 827 26.02 2.88 -18.51
N ALA A 828 24.77 3.20 -18.18
CA ALA A 828 24.32 3.42 -16.80
C ALA A 828 24.47 2.15 -15.93
N THR A 829 24.55 0.97 -16.54
CA THR A 829 24.77 -0.29 -15.81
C THR A 829 26.24 -0.57 -15.54
N PHE A 830 27.19 0.22 -16.06
CA PHE A 830 28.62 -0.10 -16.02
C PHE A 830 29.29 0.35 -14.72
N PRO A 831 30.20 -0.43 -14.13
CA PRO A 831 30.97 0.03 -12.98
C PRO A 831 31.82 1.25 -13.37
N LYS A 832 32.05 2.16 -12.42
CA LYS A 832 32.86 3.38 -12.61
C LYS A 832 34.02 3.44 -11.63
N GLY A 833 35.05 4.21 -11.96
CA GLY A 833 36.28 4.29 -11.20
C GLY A 833 37.08 2.99 -11.26
N ASN A 834 37.80 2.66 -10.19
CA ASN A 834 38.72 1.50 -10.17
C ASN A 834 38.00 0.15 -10.39
N ALA A 835 36.74 0.02 -9.97
CA ALA A 835 35.95 -1.20 -10.18
C ALA A 835 35.74 -1.54 -11.67
N ALA A 836 35.85 -0.55 -12.57
CA ALA A 836 35.79 -0.80 -14.01
C ALA A 836 37.00 -1.60 -14.55
N ASN A 837 38.07 -1.72 -13.77
CA ASN A 837 39.25 -2.49 -14.12
C ASN A 837 39.36 -3.82 -13.36
N ASP A 838 38.52 -4.01 -12.34
CA ASP A 838 38.48 -5.22 -11.53
C ASP A 838 37.92 -6.41 -12.36
N PRO A 839 38.67 -7.51 -12.51
CA PRO A 839 38.20 -8.73 -13.15
C PRO A 839 36.94 -9.32 -12.49
N ASP A 840 36.72 -9.12 -11.20
CA ASP A 840 35.58 -9.66 -10.48
C ASP A 840 34.26 -9.01 -10.91
N TYR A 841 34.29 -7.75 -11.34
CA TYR A 841 33.12 -7.06 -11.90
C TYR A 841 32.84 -7.47 -13.37
N LYS A 842 33.84 -7.99 -14.08
CA LYS A 842 33.71 -8.36 -15.51
C LYS A 842 33.34 -9.82 -15.75
N ASN A 843 33.35 -10.64 -14.71
CA ASN A 843 33.18 -12.09 -14.84
C ASN A 843 31.70 -12.56 -14.84
N GLY A 844 30.75 -11.64 -14.64
CA GLY A 844 29.31 -11.92 -14.64
C GLY A 844 28.80 -12.72 -13.43
N LYS A 845 29.61 -12.93 -12.37
CA LYS A 845 29.22 -13.69 -11.18
C LYS A 845 28.46 -12.87 -10.15
N GLY A 846 28.49 -11.55 -10.24
CA GLY A 846 27.87 -10.64 -9.28
C GLY A 846 28.54 -10.70 -7.91
N SER A 847 29.86 -10.71 -7.87
CA SER A 847 30.66 -10.81 -6.64
C SER A 847 31.90 -9.92 -6.68
N ASP A 848 32.42 -9.57 -5.51
CA ASP A 848 33.68 -8.86 -5.30
C ASP A 848 34.54 -9.64 -4.29
N ILE A 849 35.87 -9.61 -4.45
CA ILE A 849 36.83 -10.23 -3.53
C ILE A 849 37.83 -9.19 -3.04
N VAL A 850 37.78 -8.89 -1.75
CA VAL A 850 38.71 -7.96 -1.10
C VAL A 850 39.73 -8.72 -0.26
N THR A 851 41.02 -8.47 -0.50
CA THR A 851 42.13 -9.08 0.25
C THR A 851 42.62 -8.15 1.35
N TYR A 852 42.57 -8.59 2.60
CA TYR A 852 43.12 -7.88 3.75
C TYR A 852 44.49 -8.44 4.10
N LYS A 853 45.50 -7.58 4.23
CA LYS A 853 46.85 -7.95 4.68
C LYS A 853 47.19 -7.20 5.95
N VAL A 854 47.31 -7.92 7.06
CA VAL A 854 47.45 -7.37 8.40
C VAL A 854 48.71 -7.93 9.06
N ALA A 855 49.61 -7.08 9.52
CA ALA A 855 50.71 -7.49 10.38
C ALA A 855 50.20 -7.62 11.83
N LEU A 856 50.22 -8.83 12.39
CA LEU A 856 49.74 -9.04 13.75
C LEU A 856 50.74 -8.49 14.79
N PRO A 857 50.28 -7.89 15.89
CA PRO A 857 51.14 -7.48 16.99
C PRO A 857 51.99 -8.65 17.53
N ALA A 858 53.20 -8.32 18.03
CA ALA A 858 54.18 -9.32 18.45
C ALA A 858 53.68 -10.23 19.59
N ASP A 859 52.81 -9.70 20.46
CA ASP A 859 52.19 -10.38 21.59
C ASP A 859 51.01 -11.29 21.20
N VAL A 860 50.50 -11.20 19.96
CA VAL A 860 49.37 -12.01 19.50
C VAL A 860 49.80 -13.44 19.18
N ASN A 861 49.09 -14.43 19.70
CA ASN A 861 49.29 -15.83 19.34
C ASN A 861 48.50 -16.18 18.06
N PRO A 862 49.17 -16.48 16.91
CA PRO A 862 48.47 -16.79 15.65
C PRO A 862 47.47 -17.94 15.74
N LYS A 863 47.68 -18.89 16.67
CA LYS A 863 46.77 -20.02 16.87
C LYS A 863 45.42 -19.65 17.48
N ASN A 864 45.30 -18.44 18.02
CA ASN A 864 44.12 -17.96 18.71
C ASN A 864 43.38 -16.88 17.90
N VAL A 865 43.77 -16.65 16.65
CA VAL A 865 43.25 -15.57 15.82
C VAL A 865 42.09 -16.07 14.97
N SER A 866 41.04 -15.27 14.92
CA SER A 866 39.93 -15.39 13.98
C SER A 866 39.71 -14.07 13.24
N VAL A 867 39.14 -14.15 12.04
CA VAL A 867 38.71 -13.01 11.24
C VAL A 867 37.19 -13.03 11.18
N ARG A 868 36.56 -11.89 11.45
CA ARG A 868 35.11 -11.69 11.31
C ARG A 868 34.87 -10.60 10.27
N ALA A 869 34.26 -10.97 9.16
CA ALA A 869 33.85 -10.05 8.12
C ALA A 869 32.34 -9.87 8.15
N THR A 870 31.85 -8.64 8.24
CA THR A 870 30.43 -8.31 8.23
C THR A 870 30.14 -7.22 7.20
N LEU A 871 29.18 -7.49 6.31
CA LEU A 871 28.66 -6.50 5.39
C LEU A 871 27.55 -5.72 6.08
N TYR A 872 27.72 -4.41 6.17
CA TYR A 872 26.72 -3.48 6.69
C TYR A 872 26.17 -2.60 5.58
N TYR A 873 24.93 -2.15 5.79
CA TYR A 873 24.23 -1.23 4.91
C TYR A 873 23.90 0.08 5.63
N GLN A 874 24.09 1.18 4.91
CA GLN A 874 23.72 2.52 5.34
C GLN A 874 22.83 3.23 4.32
N ILE A 875 21.73 3.73 4.85
CA ILE A 875 20.60 4.29 4.13
C ILE A 875 20.84 5.79 3.92
N ILE A 876 21.11 6.51 4.99
CA ILE A 876 21.38 7.95 5.02
C ILE A 876 22.76 8.15 5.66
N PRO A 877 23.86 7.92 4.92
CA PRO A 877 25.20 7.98 5.48
C PRO A 877 25.55 9.39 6.00
N PRO A 878 26.59 9.52 6.85
CA PRO A 878 26.94 10.80 7.45
C PRO A 878 27.19 11.93 6.44
N TYR A 879 27.88 11.68 5.33
CA TYR A 879 28.09 12.70 4.30
C TYR A 879 26.77 13.23 3.72
N TYR A 880 25.78 12.35 3.53
CA TYR A 880 24.47 12.73 3.00
C TYR A 880 23.74 13.65 3.97
N LEU A 881 23.65 13.25 5.25
CA LEU A 881 23.03 14.06 6.30
C LEU A 881 23.74 15.40 6.45
N ASN A 882 25.07 15.40 6.44
CA ASN A 882 25.86 16.62 6.51
C ASN A 882 25.50 17.58 5.36
N GLN A 883 25.47 17.08 4.11
CA GLN A 883 25.10 17.90 2.95
C GLN A 883 23.64 18.40 3.01
N ARG A 884 22.70 17.61 3.55
CA ARG A 884 21.32 18.10 3.78
C ARG A 884 21.31 19.25 4.78
N PHE A 885 22.05 19.14 5.88
CA PHE A 885 22.03 20.14 6.96
C PHE A 885 22.85 21.39 6.68
N THR A 886 23.87 21.31 5.80
CA THR A 886 24.65 22.47 5.37
C THR A 886 24.07 23.13 4.11
N GLY A 887 23.47 22.34 3.22
CA GLY A 887 22.96 22.80 1.93
C GLY A 887 21.47 23.18 1.91
N GLY A 888 20.63 22.54 2.74
CA GLY A 888 19.19 22.79 2.81
C GLY A 888 18.82 23.92 3.78
N LYS A 889 17.84 24.75 3.42
CA LYS A 889 17.38 25.90 4.25
C LYS A 889 15.90 25.89 4.62
N GLY A 890 15.11 24.95 4.09
CA GLY A 890 13.67 24.90 4.29
C GLY A 890 13.22 24.14 5.55
N ASP A 891 11.91 24.09 5.75
CA ASP A 891 11.32 23.45 6.91
C ASP A 891 11.39 21.91 6.86
N ALA A 892 11.50 21.31 5.68
CA ALA A 892 11.70 19.87 5.56
C ALA A 892 13.10 19.45 6.03
N THR A 893 14.11 20.29 5.77
CA THR A 893 15.47 20.10 6.31
C THR A 893 15.47 20.14 7.83
N LYS A 894 14.79 21.13 8.43
CA LYS A 894 14.64 21.23 9.91
C LYS A 894 13.89 20.03 10.47
N ARG A 895 12.83 19.57 9.78
CA ARG A 895 12.10 18.35 10.16
C ARG A 895 13.01 17.13 10.15
N LEU A 896 13.76 16.88 9.08
CA LEU A 896 14.69 15.76 9.03
C LEU A 896 15.74 15.85 10.15
N PHE A 897 16.31 17.04 10.41
CA PHE A 897 17.25 17.24 11.51
C PHE A 897 16.62 16.91 12.88
N TYR A 898 15.41 17.38 13.13
CA TYR A 898 14.67 17.04 14.36
C TYR A 898 14.48 15.52 14.48
N LEU A 899 13.96 14.87 13.44
CA LEU A 899 13.68 13.43 13.48
C LEU A 899 14.96 12.64 13.72
N THR A 900 16.03 12.91 12.96
CA THR A 900 17.31 12.19 13.07
C THR A 900 18.03 12.43 14.39
N SER A 901 18.03 13.66 14.91
CA SER A 901 18.66 13.96 16.20
C SER A 901 17.93 13.34 17.39
N ASN A 902 16.62 13.09 17.29
CA ASN A 902 15.80 12.50 18.36
C ASN A 902 15.47 11.01 18.14
N LEU A 903 15.93 10.40 17.04
CA LEU A 903 15.62 9.00 16.70
C LEU A 903 16.34 8.03 17.64
N ASN A 904 15.61 7.13 18.29
CA ASN A 904 16.19 6.15 19.21
C ASN A 904 16.37 4.77 18.56
N LEU A 905 17.58 4.52 18.07
CA LEU A 905 17.92 3.27 17.39
C LEU A 905 18.49 2.19 18.33
N ARG A 906 18.69 2.48 19.62
CA ARG A 906 19.33 1.55 20.55
C ARG A 906 18.50 0.28 20.72
N GLY A 907 19.13 -0.89 20.58
CA GLY A 907 18.46 -2.18 20.70
C GLY A 907 17.52 -2.51 19.52
N THR A 908 17.51 -1.67 18.48
CA THR A 908 16.81 -1.95 17.22
C THR A 908 17.77 -2.60 16.21
N PRO A 909 17.28 -3.16 15.09
CA PRO A 909 18.13 -3.66 14.00
C PRO A 909 19.03 -2.60 13.33
N LEU A 910 18.82 -1.32 13.65
CA LEU A 910 19.52 -0.14 13.13
C LEU A 910 20.53 0.45 14.13
N ASP A 911 20.79 -0.23 15.25
CA ASP A 911 21.75 0.24 16.25
C ASP A 911 23.13 0.52 15.62
N GLY A 912 23.79 1.59 16.08
CA GLY A 912 25.00 2.12 15.44
C GLY A 912 24.76 2.70 14.04
N TRP A 913 23.51 3.04 13.69
CA TRP A 913 23.13 3.67 12.42
C TRP A 913 23.50 2.83 11.18
N LYS A 914 23.40 1.50 11.29
CA LYS A 914 23.70 0.56 10.21
C LYS A 914 22.86 -0.70 10.34
N ILE A 915 22.60 -1.38 9.21
CA ILE A 915 21.91 -2.67 9.20
C ILE A 915 22.90 -3.75 8.82
N ARG A 916 22.95 -4.84 9.62
CA ARG A 916 23.71 -6.04 9.24
C ARG A 916 23.02 -6.78 8.11
N ILE A 917 23.74 -6.97 7.00
CA ILE A 917 23.30 -7.76 5.84
C ILE A 917 23.74 -9.21 6.02
N ALA A 918 25.04 -9.47 5.98
CA ALA A 918 25.59 -10.81 6.10
C ALA A 918 26.95 -10.77 6.79
N GLY A 919 27.44 -11.92 7.25
CA GLY A 919 28.80 -12.00 7.80
C GLY A 919 29.30 -13.42 7.88
N ALA A 920 30.62 -13.56 7.95
CA ALA A 920 31.33 -14.83 8.00
C ALA A 920 32.53 -14.75 8.96
N VAL A 921 32.95 -15.91 9.43
CA VAL A 921 34.10 -16.06 10.34
C VAL A 921 35.06 -17.09 9.77
N ALA A 922 36.36 -16.82 9.85
CA ALA A 922 37.44 -17.77 9.55
C ALA A 922 38.46 -17.81 10.69
N GLY A 923 39.21 -18.91 10.80
CA GLY A 923 40.21 -19.13 11.86
C GLY A 923 39.69 -20.00 13.00
N THR A 924 40.33 -19.94 14.17
CA THR A 924 39.90 -20.72 15.33
C THR A 924 38.52 -20.28 15.78
N ALA A 925 37.59 -21.24 15.89
CA ALA A 925 36.26 -21.00 16.41
C ALA A 925 36.35 -20.31 17.79
N PRO A 926 35.46 -19.34 18.08
CA PRO A 926 35.38 -18.72 19.40
C PRO A 926 35.15 -19.75 20.52
#